data_AF-A0A078AVK9-F1
#
_entry.id   AF-A0A078AVK9-F1
#
_cell.length_a   1.000
_cell.length_b   1.000
_cell.length_c   1.000
_cell.angle_alpha   90.00
_cell.angle_beta   90.00
_cell.angle_gamma   90.00
#
_symmetry.space_group_name_H-M   'P 1'
#
loop_
_entity.id
_entity.type
_entity.pdbx_description
1 polymer ?
#
loop_
_entity_poly.entity_id
_entity_poly.type
_entity_poly.pdbx_seq_one_letter_code
_entity_poly.pdbx_strand_id
1 'polypeptide(L)'
;MVLLLSQLLVLKCTMLIVQEMNEFNLIMIKVPNFNDQYMIHPYQDILGQKCQELNPKSKKINGQYFSLGVNNLVVFYDQSISDRQLFQNLEDLYMVLNTEKIKFGVVIGHIKEGKTLQEFNTIYKKVQDQKRKYFQGHIFRKFNSDSLQDLVQDFQSWQKRKDVKAQFAWPNITYVKSIDFSKIQKGQLTPNHDHLALFYSVDCIRSRGIQEMFNFIVKQYPNVKKLTYEAVEITNNILFGSYGSLVPQFFFYPKQNHKKPMRMNLKPRADLYIEYLKNNSKSFQDHLKQAAENRLRVKRQGYFCGVNFCEDIHHNASLAYQYMRFHFVDYDKIVQLDVDSVSTYKGYRYERNPEEDERFLNARMFKINKAGYLQNIDVKALAVAEPLNDDGIDDFWSFMSEGFMPIGRMSFMTYPRFMRTVSTDVSRMRYLQNPRMQDVIKYFTGWFHCAEEPRFYLDAHTPRIMLPNSDTEYSTLVQTLGADYLPPSAKGRIYDIMIQIVTPKEKDVGIWIKDYKNWNLIINCMEQIIKKTKYKILLAGSQPPDHLKSTGRIISIPHIEAREFLKYLEKTKIVLIPAVYDASPRIITQAFYLNTTVILNRQIIGGWHYINDQTGSFFDNKNDVVDVINEQIKRFNNKEMNPKDWYKDFAYDKYAKIQSFVGILREQNFYDNYDDFAI
;
A
#
# COMPACT_ATOMS: atom_id res chain seq x y z
N MET A 1 20.82 -24.14 12.23
CA MET A 1 22.19 -23.67 11.92
C MET A 1 23.28 -24.64 12.36
N VAL A 2 23.25 -25.28 13.54
CA VAL A 2 24.10 -26.48 13.75
C VAL A 2 23.64 -27.66 12.92
N LEU A 3 22.35 -27.76 12.57
CA LEU A 3 21.92 -28.66 11.50
C LEU A 3 22.47 -28.26 10.13
N LEU A 4 22.72 -26.96 9.91
CA LEU A 4 23.45 -26.48 8.74
C LEU A 4 24.96 -26.75 8.88
N LEU A 5 25.55 -26.78 10.08
CA LEU A 5 26.97 -27.12 10.30
C LEU A 5 27.22 -28.64 10.36
N SER A 6 26.19 -29.44 10.65
CA SER A 6 26.20 -30.90 10.55
C SER A 6 25.87 -31.36 9.12
N GLN A 7 24.98 -30.65 8.41
CA GLN A 7 24.69 -30.86 6.98
C GLN A 7 25.71 -30.20 6.04
N LEU A 8 26.30 -29.04 6.36
CA LEU A 8 27.50 -28.50 5.71
C LEU A 8 28.70 -29.28 6.24
N LEU A 9 28.84 -30.53 5.77
CA LEU A 9 30.07 -31.31 5.53
C LEU A 9 31.23 -31.28 6.55
N VAL A 10 31.15 -30.62 7.71
CA VAL A 10 32.31 -30.22 8.50
C VAL A 10 32.30 -30.70 9.94
N LEU A 11 31.17 -31.06 10.56
CA LEU A 11 31.17 -31.63 11.93
C LEU A 11 30.52 -33.02 12.01
N LYS A 12 31.15 -33.94 12.74
CA LYS A 12 30.56 -35.22 13.18
C LYS A 12 30.44 -35.17 14.70
N CYS A 13 29.20 -35.20 15.20
CA CYS A 13 28.91 -35.02 16.62
C CYS A 13 28.45 -36.34 17.24
N THR A 14 28.91 -36.62 18.46
CA THR A 14 28.43 -37.71 19.31
C THR A 14 27.82 -37.08 20.55
N MET A 15 26.52 -37.26 20.72
CA MET A 15 25.79 -36.67 21.84
C MET A 15 25.99 -37.53 23.08
N LEU A 16 26.41 -36.92 24.20
CA LEU A 16 26.75 -37.66 25.41
C LEU A 16 25.76 -37.43 26.55
N ILE A 17 25.16 -36.24 26.69
CA ILE A 17 24.22 -35.96 27.78
C ILE A 17 23.13 -34.98 27.32
N VAL A 18 21.87 -35.42 27.35
CA VAL A 18 20.69 -34.52 27.26
C VAL A 18 19.88 -34.68 28.53
N GLN A 19 20.03 -33.74 29.46
CA GLN A 19 19.01 -33.50 30.49
C GLN A 19 18.02 -32.43 29.99
N GLU A 20 16.79 -32.46 30.52
CA GLU A 20 15.68 -31.57 30.14
C GLU A 20 16.02 -30.07 30.21
N MET A 21 15.37 -29.29 29.33
CA MET A 21 15.42 -27.81 29.20
C MET A 21 16.56 -27.11 29.95
N ASN A 22 17.68 -26.96 29.24
CA ASN A 22 18.87 -26.29 29.73
C ASN A 22 18.80 -24.77 29.48
N GLU A 23 19.41 -23.97 30.35
CA GLU A 23 19.55 -22.52 30.18
C GLU A 23 20.40 -22.19 28.94
N PHE A 24 21.40 -23.02 28.65
CA PHE A 24 22.21 -22.96 27.44
C PHE A 24 22.83 -24.33 27.09
N ASN A 25 23.39 -24.43 25.89
CA ASN A 25 24.15 -25.59 25.43
C ASN A 25 25.62 -25.24 25.30
N LEU A 26 26.48 -26.11 25.83
CA LEU A 26 27.93 -26.10 25.65
C LEU A 26 28.32 -27.14 24.58
N ILE A 27 28.84 -26.67 23.45
CA ILE A 27 29.19 -27.49 22.29
C ILE A 27 30.71 -27.55 22.17
N MET A 28 31.30 -28.68 22.54
CA MET A 28 32.73 -28.94 22.55
C MET A 28 33.15 -29.59 21.24
N ILE A 29 33.99 -28.94 20.44
CA ILE A 29 34.44 -29.42 19.13
C ILE A 29 35.95 -29.67 19.15
N LYS A 30 36.34 -30.93 19.03
CA LYS A 30 37.74 -31.33 18.90
C LYS A 30 38.27 -30.94 17.52
N VAL A 31 39.44 -30.31 17.47
CA VAL A 31 40.11 -29.97 16.20
C VAL A 31 41.46 -30.68 16.06
N PRO A 32 41.78 -31.25 14.87
CA PRO A 32 42.99 -32.03 14.69
C PRO A 32 44.32 -31.26 14.74
N ASN A 33 44.36 -29.94 14.55
CA ASN A 33 45.59 -29.15 14.67
C ASN A 33 45.25 -27.68 14.92
N PHE A 34 45.45 -27.20 16.14
CA PHE A 34 45.33 -25.77 16.49
C PHE A 34 46.64 -25.05 16.16
N ASN A 35 46.97 -24.88 14.87
CA ASN A 35 48.15 -24.07 14.50
C ASN A 35 47.82 -22.57 14.58
N ASP A 36 48.76 -21.76 15.08
CA ASP A 36 48.62 -20.34 15.46
C ASP A 36 48.21 -19.37 14.32
N GLN A 37 48.06 -19.82 13.07
CA GLN A 37 47.77 -18.96 11.92
C GLN A 37 46.28 -18.60 11.73
N TYR A 38 45.37 -19.11 12.58
CA TYR A 38 43.92 -19.01 12.36
C TYR A 38 43.21 -18.05 13.32
N MET A 39 43.84 -16.91 13.61
CA MET A 39 43.25 -15.84 14.43
C MET A 39 42.01 -15.28 13.73
N ILE A 40 40.84 -15.43 14.37
CA ILE A 40 39.71 -14.54 14.06
C ILE A 40 40.14 -13.19 14.63
N HIS A 41 40.41 -12.20 13.77
CA HIS A 41 40.65 -10.84 14.23
C HIS A 41 39.51 -10.44 15.17
N PRO A 42 39.79 -10.14 16.46
CA PRO A 42 38.77 -9.70 17.38
C PRO A 42 38.23 -8.37 16.84
N TYR A 43 37.00 -8.39 16.34
CA TYR A 43 36.24 -7.15 16.25
C TYR A 43 36.07 -6.63 17.68
N GLN A 44 36.40 -5.35 17.88
CA GLN A 44 36.38 -4.58 19.12
C GLN A 44 35.71 -5.28 20.30
N ASP A 45 36.49 -5.51 21.35
CA ASP A 45 36.04 -6.16 22.57
C ASP A 45 34.76 -5.50 23.13
N ILE A 46 33.90 -6.36 23.64
CA ILE A 46 32.49 -6.17 23.97
C ILE A 46 32.26 -5.12 25.08
N LEU A 47 33.34 -4.58 25.64
CA LEU A 47 33.40 -3.55 26.70
C LEU A 47 33.79 -2.15 26.21
N GLY A 48 34.12 -1.95 24.93
CA GLY A 48 34.61 -0.64 24.44
C GLY A 48 35.99 -0.24 25.01
N GLN A 49 36.62 -1.12 25.78
CA GLN A 49 38.04 -1.02 26.11
C GLN A 49 38.83 -1.48 24.88
N LYS A 50 39.78 -0.64 24.43
CA LYS A 50 40.82 -1.12 23.51
C LYS A 50 41.49 -2.31 24.20
N CYS A 51 41.37 -3.51 23.63
CA CYS A 51 42.32 -4.57 23.93
C CYS A 51 43.70 -3.93 23.76
N GLN A 52 44.49 -3.87 24.84
CA GLN A 52 45.92 -3.67 24.68
C GLN A 52 46.36 -4.69 23.63
N GLU A 53 47.04 -4.25 22.58
CA GLU A 53 47.65 -5.15 21.60
C GLU A 53 48.54 -6.11 22.39
N LEU A 54 48.02 -7.31 22.66
CA LEU A 54 48.79 -8.36 23.31
C LEU A 54 49.91 -8.70 22.34
N ASN A 55 51.14 -8.40 22.76
CA ASN A 55 52.35 -8.67 22.01
C ASN A 55 52.28 -10.11 21.44
N PRO A 56 52.22 -10.31 20.11
CA PRO A 56 51.90 -11.59 19.48
C PRO A 56 52.97 -12.67 19.65
N LYS A 57 53.98 -12.44 20.48
CA LYS A 57 55.04 -13.41 20.77
C LYS A 57 54.62 -14.29 21.96
N SER A 58 54.19 -15.52 21.66
CA SER A 58 54.35 -16.76 22.44
C SER A 58 53.24 -17.31 23.38
N LYS A 59 52.01 -16.80 23.40
CA LYS A 59 50.93 -17.49 24.15
C LYS A 59 50.21 -18.51 23.27
N LYS A 60 50.47 -19.81 23.52
CA LYS A 60 49.76 -20.94 22.88
C LYS A 60 48.26 -20.81 23.07
N ILE A 61 47.51 -20.74 21.97
CA ILE A 61 46.04 -20.75 21.99
C ILE A 61 45.59 -22.19 22.28
N ASN A 62 44.93 -22.41 23.41
CA ASN A 62 44.44 -23.73 23.80
C ASN A 62 42.99 -23.98 23.36
N GLY A 63 42.30 -22.96 22.87
CA GLY A 63 40.98 -23.08 22.27
C GLY A 63 40.43 -21.78 21.68
N GLN A 64 39.31 -21.88 20.98
CA GLN A 64 38.53 -20.78 20.44
C GLN A 64 37.07 -20.97 20.78
N TYR A 65 36.33 -19.91 21.08
CA TYR A 65 34.90 -20.02 21.32
C TYR A 65 34.12 -18.97 20.54
N PHE A 66 32.86 -19.30 20.23
CA PHE A 66 31.86 -18.32 19.81
C PHE A 66 30.44 -18.77 20.17
N SER A 67 29.50 -17.84 20.18
CA SER A 67 28.09 -18.14 20.42
C SER A 67 27.30 -18.40 19.14
N LEU A 68 26.39 -19.37 19.19
CA LEU A 68 25.33 -19.55 18.21
C LEU A 68 24.00 -19.14 18.84
N GLY A 69 23.47 -18.00 18.40
CA GLY A 69 22.37 -17.33 19.07
C GLY A 69 22.78 -16.87 20.46
N VAL A 70 21.78 -16.78 21.33
CA VAL A 70 21.97 -16.40 22.73
C VAL A 70 22.21 -17.61 23.64
N ASN A 71 21.77 -18.83 23.29
CA ASN A 71 21.80 -19.98 24.21
C ASN A 71 22.75 -21.12 23.81
N ASN A 72 23.68 -20.92 22.88
CA ASN A 72 24.68 -21.95 22.58
C ASN A 72 26.06 -21.34 22.58
N LEU A 73 26.96 -21.93 23.37
CA LEU A 73 28.38 -21.63 23.42
C LEU A 73 29.14 -22.76 22.74
N VAL A 74 29.84 -22.45 21.65
CA VAL A 74 30.68 -23.41 20.93
C VAL A 74 32.13 -23.19 21.32
N VAL A 75 32.82 -24.26 21.71
CA VAL A 75 34.22 -24.25 22.13
C VAL A 75 35.00 -25.25 21.30
N PHE A 76 35.93 -24.75 20.49
CA PHE A 76 36.91 -25.53 19.75
C PHE A 76 38.14 -25.74 20.63
N TYR A 77 38.56 -26.99 20.77
CA TYR A 77 39.70 -27.36 21.61
C TYR A 77 40.67 -28.29 20.88
N ASP A 78 41.95 -28.20 21.25
CA ASP A 78 43.03 -28.93 20.60
C ASP A 78 42.96 -30.44 20.86
N GLN A 79 43.29 -31.24 19.83
CA GLN A 79 43.25 -32.70 19.92
C GLN A 79 44.17 -33.32 20.98
N SER A 80 45.19 -32.58 21.46
CA SER A 80 46.07 -33.02 22.55
C SER A 80 45.33 -33.21 23.88
N ILE A 81 44.15 -32.62 24.04
CA ILE A 81 43.27 -32.90 25.18
C ILE A 81 42.61 -34.26 24.92
N SER A 82 42.98 -35.25 25.75
CA SER A 82 42.38 -36.58 25.68
C SER A 82 40.89 -36.53 26.04
N ASP A 83 40.09 -37.42 25.45
CA ASP A 83 38.65 -37.45 25.73
C ASP A 83 38.39 -37.66 27.23
N ARG A 84 39.20 -38.51 27.89
CA ARG A 84 39.16 -38.72 29.35
C ARG A 84 39.37 -37.41 30.13
N GLN A 85 40.36 -36.62 29.75
CA GLN A 85 40.62 -35.32 30.40
C GLN A 85 39.48 -34.34 30.17
N LEU A 86 38.93 -34.29 28.95
CA LEU A 86 37.77 -33.46 28.65
C LEU A 86 36.56 -33.86 29.50
N PHE A 87 36.27 -35.17 29.60
CA PHE A 87 35.17 -35.67 30.43
C PHE A 87 35.35 -35.29 31.89
N GLN A 88 36.54 -35.47 32.46
CA GLN A 88 36.82 -35.04 33.83
C GLN A 88 36.55 -33.55 34.02
N ASN A 89 37.06 -32.70 33.12
CA ASN A 89 36.85 -31.26 33.18
C ASN A 89 35.35 -30.88 33.09
N LEU A 90 34.57 -31.60 32.28
CA LEU A 90 33.13 -31.37 32.11
C LEU A 90 32.31 -31.86 33.30
N GLU A 91 32.70 -32.98 33.92
CA GLU A 91 32.09 -33.48 35.16
C GLU A 91 32.34 -32.51 36.32
N ASP A 92 33.57 -32.03 36.48
CA ASP A 92 33.93 -31.04 37.50
C ASP A 92 33.11 -29.74 37.29
N LEU A 93 33.04 -29.25 36.04
CA LEU A 93 32.23 -28.09 35.67
C LEU A 93 30.74 -28.32 35.97
N TYR A 94 30.21 -29.51 35.66
CA TYR A 94 28.83 -29.87 35.94
C TYR A 94 28.54 -29.84 37.44
N MET A 95 29.42 -30.40 38.27
CA MET A 95 29.28 -30.37 39.72
C MET A 95 29.22 -28.94 40.26
N VAL A 96 30.10 -28.06 39.78
CA VAL A 96 30.10 -26.64 40.18
C VAL A 96 28.82 -25.93 39.75
N LEU A 97 28.45 -25.99 38.46
CA LEU A 97 27.27 -25.31 37.95
C LEU A 97 25.95 -25.87 38.53
N ASN A 98 25.91 -27.15 38.88
CA ASN A 98 24.77 -27.75 39.56
C ASN A 98 24.59 -27.21 40.99
N THR A 99 25.68 -26.88 41.71
CA THR A 99 25.56 -26.18 43.00
C THR A 99 24.97 -24.78 42.86
N GLU A 100 25.24 -24.11 41.74
CA GLU A 100 24.66 -22.83 41.36
C GLU A 100 23.25 -22.95 40.75
N LYS A 101 22.70 -24.18 40.64
CA LYS A 101 21.42 -24.52 40.00
C LYS A 101 21.34 -24.13 38.52
N ILE A 102 22.46 -23.99 37.85
CA ILE A 102 22.55 -23.70 36.42
C ILE A 102 22.45 -25.02 35.65
N LYS A 103 21.42 -25.15 34.81
CA LYS A 103 21.25 -26.32 33.93
C LYS A 103 21.84 -26.03 32.55
N PHE A 104 22.75 -26.87 32.08
CA PHE A 104 23.34 -26.75 30.74
C PHE A 104 23.44 -28.10 30.05
N GLY A 105 23.31 -28.10 28.72
CA GLY A 105 23.47 -29.30 27.88
C GLY A 105 24.90 -29.39 27.37
N VAL A 106 25.45 -30.60 27.24
CA VAL A 106 26.81 -30.81 26.69
C VAL A 106 26.78 -31.64 25.42
N VAL A 107 27.45 -31.13 24.40
CA VAL A 107 27.50 -31.73 23.06
C VAL A 107 28.95 -31.85 22.68
N ILE A 108 29.42 -33.06 22.37
CA ILE A 108 30.81 -33.25 21.93
C ILE A 108 30.81 -33.62 20.45
N GLY A 109 31.70 -33.01 19.69
CA GLY A 109 31.89 -33.32 18.28
C GLY A 109 33.33 -33.17 17.86
N HIS A 110 33.58 -33.54 16.61
CA HIS A 110 34.86 -33.34 15.94
C HIS A 110 34.61 -32.79 14.54
N ILE A 111 35.63 -32.13 14.00
CA ILE A 111 35.63 -31.75 12.59
C ILE A 111 35.67 -33.03 11.74
N LYS A 112 34.81 -33.12 10.71
CA LYS A 112 34.79 -34.22 9.74
C LYS A 112 36.15 -34.34 9.07
N GLU A 113 36.54 -35.56 8.76
CA GLU A 113 37.78 -35.85 8.08
C GLU A 113 37.88 -35.06 6.75
N GLY A 114 39.07 -34.51 6.47
CA GLY A 114 39.31 -33.66 5.30
C GLY A 114 38.76 -32.24 5.39
N LYS A 115 38.22 -31.82 6.54
CA LYS A 115 37.77 -30.45 6.78
C LYS A 115 38.62 -29.71 7.79
N THR A 116 38.64 -28.38 7.67
CA THR A 116 39.44 -27.48 8.51
C THR A 116 38.57 -26.51 9.31
N LEU A 117 39.11 -26.00 10.42
CA LEU A 117 38.49 -24.91 11.20
C LEU A 117 38.33 -23.63 10.36
N GLN A 118 39.22 -23.40 9.38
CA GLN A 118 39.14 -22.26 8.48
C GLN A 118 37.95 -22.35 7.53
N GLU A 119 37.67 -23.53 6.95
CA GLU A 119 36.48 -23.74 6.14
C GLU A 119 35.21 -23.51 6.96
N PHE A 120 35.18 -24.04 8.20
CA PHE A 120 34.10 -23.79 9.14
C PHE A 120 33.88 -22.28 9.37
N ASN A 121 34.94 -21.55 9.74
CA ASN A 121 34.87 -20.11 10.01
C ASN A 121 34.45 -19.30 8.78
N THR A 122 34.90 -19.69 7.59
CA THR A 122 34.52 -19.05 6.33
C THR A 122 33.02 -19.22 6.04
N ILE A 123 32.50 -20.42 6.26
CA ILE A 123 31.08 -20.73 6.10
C ILE A 123 30.25 -19.97 7.15
N TYR A 124 30.68 -20.01 8.41
CA TYR A 124 30.00 -19.37 9.51
C TYR A 124 29.89 -17.85 9.31
N LYS A 125 30.98 -17.19 8.91
CA LYS A 125 30.99 -15.75 8.60
C LYS A 125 30.05 -15.34 7.47
N LYS A 126 29.77 -16.22 6.50
CA LYS A 126 28.83 -15.95 5.40
C LYS A 126 27.38 -15.95 5.85
N VAL A 127 27.05 -16.69 6.92
CA VAL A 127 25.67 -16.81 7.42
C VAL A 127 25.39 -15.92 8.61
N GLN A 128 26.43 -15.50 9.33
CA GLN A 128 26.36 -14.61 10.49
C GLN A 128 25.87 -13.21 10.09
N ASP A 129 24.93 -12.66 10.85
CA ASP A 129 24.51 -11.26 10.70
C ASP A 129 25.62 -10.35 11.27
N GLN A 130 26.37 -9.68 10.40
CA GLN A 130 27.50 -8.82 10.80
C GLN A 130 27.09 -7.63 11.68
N LYS A 131 25.79 -7.31 11.75
CA LYS A 131 25.27 -6.24 12.62
C LYS A 131 25.12 -6.68 14.08
N ARG A 132 25.28 -7.97 14.36
CA ARG A 132 25.07 -8.58 15.67
C ARG A 132 26.37 -8.71 16.45
N LYS A 133 26.30 -8.41 17.75
CA LYS A 133 27.36 -8.75 18.71
C LYS A 133 27.22 -10.21 19.11
N TYR A 134 28.26 -10.99 18.88
CA TYR A 134 28.36 -12.39 19.28
C TYR A 134 29.39 -12.54 20.39
N PHE A 135 29.18 -13.49 21.29
CA PHE A 135 30.17 -13.81 22.31
C PHE A 135 31.24 -14.69 21.68
N GLN A 136 32.44 -14.17 21.43
CA GLN A 136 33.51 -14.89 20.74
C GLN A 136 34.88 -14.50 21.30
N GLY A 137 35.84 -15.41 21.24
CA GLY A 137 37.18 -15.16 21.76
C GLY A 137 38.10 -16.37 21.70
N HIS A 138 39.20 -16.28 22.44
CA HIS A 138 40.26 -17.29 22.49
C HIS A 138 40.54 -17.71 23.93
N ILE A 139 40.83 -18.99 24.13
CA ILE A 139 41.23 -19.55 25.41
C ILE A 139 42.76 -19.64 25.43
N PHE A 140 43.40 -18.74 26.17
CA PHE A 140 44.87 -18.71 26.32
C PHE A 140 45.38 -19.46 27.55
N ARG A 141 44.49 -19.82 28.49
CA ARG A 141 44.82 -20.59 29.71
C ARG A 141 44.81 -22.09 29.42
N LYS A 142 45.39 -22.90 30.32
CA LYS A 142 45.27 -24.37 30.26
C LYS A 142 43.78 -24.74 30.22
N PHE A 143 43.42 -25.69 29.37
CA PHE A 143 42.04 -26.15 29.22
C PHE A 143 41.67 -27.10 30.37
N ASN A 144 41.17 -26.54 31.46
CA ASN A 144 40.74 -27.23 32.68
C ASN A 144 39.34 -26.76 33.13
N SER A 145 38.79 -27.38 34.17
CA SER A 145 37.49 -27.04 34.75
C SER A 145 37.36 -25.56 35.13
N ASP A 146 38.34 -24.97 35.82
CA ASP A 146 38.34 -23.55 36.19
C ASP A 146 38.20 -22.62 34.96
N SER A 147 38.97 -22.88 33.90
CA SER A 147 38.92 -22.07 32.68
C SER A 147 37.58 -22.18 31.94
N LEU A 148 36.92 -23.34 32.02
CA LEU A 148 35.59 -23.54 31.44
C LEU A 148 34.51 -22.88 32.30
N GLN A 149 34.68 -22.89 33.63
CA GLN A 149 33.80 -22.19 34.55
C GLN A 149 33.82 -20.68 34.29
N ASP A 150 35.01 -20.07 34.24
CA ASP A 150 35.18 -18.64 33.90
C ASP A 150 34.47 -18.31 32.58
N LEU A 151 34.70 -19.12 31.54
CA LEU A 151 34.10 -18.93 30.22
C LEU A 151 32.56 -19.02 30.26
N VAL A 152 32.00 -19.96 31.02
CA VAL A 152 30.54 -20.09 31.19
C VAL A 152 29.97 -18.90 31.93
N GLN A 153 30.63 -18.43 33.00
CA GLN A 153 30.18 -17.26 33.76
C GLN A 153 30.22 -15.98 32.90
N ASP A 154 31.26 -15.81 32.08
CA ASP A 154 31.35 -14.71 31.11
C ASP A 154 30.23 -14.79 30.07
N PHE A 155 29.96 -15.99 29.54
CA PHE A 155 28.89 -16.22 28.58
C PHE A 155 27.51 -15.89 29.18
N GLN A 156 27.21 -16.35 30.40
CA GLN A 156 25.96 -16.01 31.09
C GLN A 156 25.83 -14.51 31.38
N SER A 157 26.93 -13.86 31.73
CA SER A 157 26.97 -12.41 31.92
C SER A 157 26.65 -11.67 30.63
N TRP A 158 27.21 -12.13 29.50
CA TRP A 158 26.88 -11.62 28.17
C TRP A 158 25.40 -11.82 27.80
N GLN A 159 24.82 -13.02 28.04
CA GLN A 159 23.40 -13.31 27.78
C GLN A 159 22.46 -12.38 28.56
N LYS A 160 22.85 -11.97 29.78
CA LYS A 160 22.03 -11.13 30.65
C LYS A 160 21.99 -9.65 30.21
N ARG A 161 22.90 -9.21 29.34
CA ARG A 161 22.94 -7.81 28.86
C ARG A 161 21.67 -7.42 28.09
N LYS A 162 21.20 -6.19 28.32
CA LYS A 162 19.98 -5.66 27.67
C LYS A 162 20.10 -5.57 26.15
N ASP A 163 21.26 -5.15 25.64
CA ASP A 163 21.49 -5.02 24.20
C ASP A 163 21.52 -6.38 23.49
N VAL A 164 22.13 -7.39 24.12
CA VAL A 164 22.11 -8.78 23.63
C VAL A 164 20.68 -9.32 23.59
N LYS A 165 19.92 -9.17 24.69
CA LYS A 165 18.51 -9.59 24.73
C LYS A 165 17.68 -8.91 23.63
N ALA A 166 17.85 -7.61 23.43
CA ALA A 166 17.13 -6.88 22.38
C ALA A 166 17.48 -7.36 20.97
N GLN A 167 18.76 -7.68 20.72
CA GLN A 167 19.25 -8.13 19.42
C GLN A 167 18.74 -9.53 19.03
N PHE A 168 18.58 -10.43 20.01
CA PHE A 168 18.13 -11.80 19.80
C PHE A 168 16.64 -12.02 20.10
N ALA A 169 15.94 -11.02 20.62
CA ALA A 169 14.49 -11.10 20.86
C ALA A 169 13.71 -11.14 19.54
N TRP A 170 12.59 -11.87 19.56
CA TRP A 170 11.56 -11.71 18.55
C TRP A 170 10.98 -10.28 18.64
N PRO A 171 10.72 -9.59 17.51
CA PRO A 171 10.06 -8.29 17.53
C PRO A 171 8.76 -8.37 18.31
N ASN A 172 8.58 -7.56 19.36
CA ASN A 172 7.45 -7.68 20.27
C ASN A 172 6.11 -7.52 19.53
N ILE A 173 5.43 -8.64 19.31
CA ILE A 173 4.12 -8.70 18.67
C ILE A 173 3.23 -9.55 19.56
N THR A 174 2.16 -8.93 20.06
CA THR A 174 1.22 -9.47 21.05
C THR A 174 0.58 -10.81 20.63
N TYR A 175 0.55 -11.09 19.33
CA TYR A 175 -0.22 -12.20 18.74
C TYR A 175 0.63 -13.42 18.35
N VAL A 176 1.97 -13.33 18.38
CA VAL A 176 2.86 -14.46 18.05
C VAL A 176 3.33 -15.13 19.34
N LYS A 177 2.97 -16.40 19.54
CA LYS A 177 3.44 -17.18 20.69
C LYS A 177 4.80 -17.79 20.40
N SER A 178 5.78 -17.51 21.25
CA SER A 178 7.01 -18.31 21.24
C SER A 178 6.71 -19.68 21.86
N ILE A 179 7.01 -20.74 21.13
CA ILE A 179 6.83 -22.11 21.60
C ILE A 179 8.17 -22.85 21.56
N ASP A 180 8.42 -23.61 22.63
CA ASP A 180 9.54 -24.54 22.66
C ASP A 180 9.27 -25.70 21.68
N PHE A 181 10.28 -26.00 20.87
CA PHE A 181 10.27 -27.14 19.96
C PHE A 181 9.95 -28.46 20.68
N SER A 182 10.35 -28.63 21.93
CA SER A 182 10.04 -29.83 22.73
C SER A 182 8.52 -30.05 22.89
N LYS A 183 7.74 -28.97 23.00
CA LYS A 183 6.26 -29.05 23.09
C LYS A 183 5.65 -29.54 21.78
N ILE A 184 6.21 -29.15 20.64
CA ILE A 184 5.78 -29.64 19.33
C ILE A 184 6.05 -31.15 19.22
N GLN A 185 7.24 -31.61 19.64
CA GLN A 185 7.59 -33.03 19.61
C GLN A 185 6.69 -33.87 20.52
N LYS A 186 6.34 -33.35 21.70
CA LYS A 186 5.42 -34.00 22.65
C LYS A 186 3.95 -33.90 22.23
N GLY A 187 3.63 -33.23 21.12
CA GLY A 187 2.26 -33.02 20.65
C GLY A 187 1.43 -32.14 21.60
N GLN A 188 2.07 -31.24 22.34
CA GLN A 188 1.47 -30.36 23.34
C GLN A 188 1.01 -29.02 22.75
N LEU A 189 0.56 -29.03 21.49
CA LEU A 189 -0.10 -27.88 20.88
C LEU A 189 -1.50 -27.70 21.48
N THR A 190 -2.05 -26.47 21.38
CA THR A 190 -3.37 -26.16 21.95
C THR A 190 -4.44 -27.00 21.23
N PRO A 191 -5.15 -27.92 21.92
CA PRO A 191 -6.12 -28.78 21.25
C PRO A 191 -7.21 -27.99 20.53
N ASN A 192 -7.74 -28.53 19.43
CA ASN A 192 -8.81 -27.91 18.63
C ASN A 192 -8.47 -26.55 17.99
N HIS A 193 -7.18 -26.18 17.92
CA HIS A 193 -6.70 -25.01 17.20
C HIS A 193 -5.91 -25.42 15.96
N ASP A 194 -6.05 -24.66 14.89
CA ASP A 194 -5.08 -24.66 13.80
C ASP A 194 -3.82 -23.93 14.30
N HIS A 195 -2.63 -24.35 13.90
CA HIS A 195 -1.38 -23.64 14.22
C HIS A 195 -0.60 -23.32 12.95
N LEU A 196 -0.24 -22.05 12.79
CA LEU A 196 0.74 -21.62 11.79
C LEU A 196 2.04 -21.31 12.52
N ALA A 197 3.02 -22.20 12.36
CA ALA A 197 4.30 -22.12 13.05
C ALA A 197 5.43 -21.75 12.08
N LEU A 198 6.15 -20.68 12.39
CA LEU A 198 7.40 -20.31 11.73
C LEU A 198 8.59 -20.87 12.51
N PHE A 199 9.29 -21.81 11.90
CA PHE A 199 10.55 -22.35 12.37
C PHE A 199 11.68 -21.49 11.83
N TYR A 200 12.46 -20.90 12.72
CA TYR A 200 13.47 -19.91 12.36
C TYR A 200 14.73 -20.04 13.21
N SER A 201 15.80 -19.41 12.73
CA SER A 201 17.07 -19.31 13.43
C SER A 201 17.36 -17.83 13.64
N VAL A 202 17.58 -17.42 14.88
CA VAL A 202 17.98 -16.02 15.18
C VAL A 202 19.24 -15.60 14.43
N ASP A 203 20.15 -16.54 14.17
CA ASP A 203 21.40 -16.27 13.45
C ASP A 203 21.26 -16.22 11.92
N CYS A 204 20.12 -16.57 11.36
CA CYS A 204 19.96 -16.64 9.90
C CYS A 204 19.41 -15.32 9.37
N ILE A 205 20.17 -14.62 8.52
CA ILE A 205 19.72 -13.36 7.90
C ILE A 205 18.42 -13.54 7.10
N ARG A 206 18.27 -14.69 6.42
CA ARG A 206 17.04 -15.03 5.69
C ARG A 206 15.85 -15.20 6.64
N SER A 207 16.05 -15.76 7.83
CA SER A 207 14.98 -15.87 8.83
C SER A 207 14.41 -14.49 9.18
N ARG A 208 15.23 -13.45 9.30
CA ARG A 208 14.75 -12.09 9.62
C ARG A 208 13.74 -11.54 8.61
N GLY A 209 14.04 -11.61 7.31
CA GLY A 209 13.10 -11.17 6.28
C GLY A 209 11.80 -11.98 6.29
N ILE A 210 11.88 -13.27 6.61
CA ILE A 210 10.69 -14.12 6.74
C ILE A 210 9.89 -13.83 8.02
N GLN A 211 10.54 -13.42 9.11
CA GLN A 211 9.85 -12.96 10.32
C GLN A 211 9.04 -11.70 10.04
N GLU A 212 9.60 -10.73 9.31
CA GLU A 212 8.88 -9.51 8.94
C GLU A 212 7.63 -9.81 8.10
N MET A 213 7.75 -10.72 7.13
CA MET A 213 6.60 -11.22 6.36
C MET A 213 5.57 -11.95 7.25
N PHE A 214 6.02 -12.81 8.17
CA PHE A 214 5.12 -13.52 9.07
C PHE A 214 4.38 -12.54 9.99
N ASN A 215 5.10 -11.56 10.54
CA ASN A 215 4.55 -10.50 11.36
C ASN A 215 3.52 -9.66 10.61
N PHE A 216 3.73 -9.43 9.31
CA PHE A 216 2.72 -8.81 8.46
C PHE A 216 1.44 -9.65 8.41
N ILE A 217 1.53 -10.95 8.15
CA ILE A 217 0.36 -11.86 8.14
C ILE A 217 -0.38 -11.82 9.48
N VAL A 218 0.35 -11.87 10.59
CA VAL A 218 -0.25 -11.84 11.93
C VAL A 218 -0.90 -10.50 12.27
N LYS A 219 -0.30 -9.38 11.84
CA LYS A 219 -0.90 -8.05 12.04
C LYS A 219 -2.17 -7.85 11.21
N GLN A 220 -2.23 -8.43 10.02
CA GLN A 220 -3.44 -8.44 9.22
C GLN A 220 -4.55 -9.27 9.90
N TYR A 221 -4.19 -10.41 10.51
CA TYR A 221 -5.14 -11.37 11.08
C TYR A 221 -4.90 -11.72 12.54
N PRO A 222 -4.90 -10.75 13.46
CA PRO A 222 -4.43 -10.97 14.84
C PRO A 222 -5.35 -11.89 15.66
N ASN A 223 -6.64 -11.95 15.33
CA ASN A 223 -7.69 -12.53 16.17
C ASN A 223 -8.52 -13.61 15.43
N VAL A 224 -7.87 -14.46 14.64
CA VAL A 224 -8.55 -15.59 14.00
C VAL A 224 -8.91 -16.63 15.06
N LYS A 225 -10.22 -16.78 15.33
CA LYS A 225 -10.74 -17.72 16.33
C LYS A 225 -10.26 -19.14 16.02
N LYS A 226 -9.62 -19.80 16.99
CA LYS A 226 -9.05 -21.16 16.87
C LYS A 226 -7.93 -21.30 15.82
N LEU A 227 -7.19 -20.24 15.54
CA LEU A 227 -5.89 -20.28 14.86
C LEU A 227 -4.84 -19.64 15.78
N THR A 228 -3.70 -20.29 15.93
CA THR A 228 -2.59 -19.80 16.76
C THR A 228 -1.38 -19.54 15.88
N TYR A 229 -0.80 -18.35 15.99
CA TYR A 229 0.47 -18.01 15.35
C TYR A 229 1.62 -18.32 16.28
N GLU A 230 2.58 -19.10 15.81
CA GLU A 230 3.68 -19.59 16.63
C GLU A 230 5.04 -19.32 15.98
N ALA A 231 6.01 -18.99 16.82
CA ALA A 231 7.40 -18.84 16.41
C ALA A 231 8.25 -19.86 17.18
N VAL A 232 8.93 -20.73 16.43
CA VAL A 232 9.78 -21.81 16.95
C VAL A 232 11.23 -21.45 16.67
N GLU A 233 11.93 -21.05 17.73
CA GLU A 233 13.36 -20.77 17.67
C GLU A 233 14.11 -22.10 17.72
N ILE A 234 14.73 -22.48 16.60
CA ILE A 234 15.41 -23.78 16.49
C ILE A 234 16.91 -23.74 16.82
N THR A 235 17.50 -22.56 16.98
CA THR A 235 18.92 -22.42 17.35
C THR A 235 19.12 -22.94 18.77
N ASN A 236 18.15 -22.81 19.66
CA ASN A 236 18.22 -23.33 21.02
C ASN A 236 17.99 -24.86 21.08
N ASN A 237 17.41 -25.43 20.02
CA ASN A 237 16.91 -26.81 19.96
C ASN A 237 17.71 -27.70 18.99
N ILE A 238 18.96 -27.29 18.73
CA ILE A 238 19.91 -27.90 17.81
C ILE A 238 20.08 -29.42 17.99
N LEU A 239 19.82 -29.95 19.19
CA LEU A 239 20.11 -31.32 19.58
C LEU A 239 19.05 -32.35 19.21
N PHE A 240 17.87 -31.93 18.77
CA PHE A 240 16.76 -32.88 18.62
C PHE A 240 16.63 -33.55 17.23
N GLY A 241 17.66 -33.46 16.38
CA GLY A 241 18.05 -34.43 15.34
C GLY A 241 17.06 -34.85 14.22
N SER A 242 15.79 -34.50 14.30
CA SER A 242 14.73 -35.17 13.53
C SER A 242 14.10 -34.31 12.42
N TYR A 243 14.31 -33.00 12.42
CA TYR A 243 13.85 -32.12 11.34
C TYR A 243 15.05 -31.69 10.51
N GLY A 244 15.36 -32.50 9.49
CA GLY A 244 16.46 -32.30 8.54
C GLY A 244 16.31 -31.09 7.61
N SER A 245 15.66 -30.02 8.05
CA SER A 245 15.04 -29.05 7.16
C SER A 245 15.64 -27.64 7.29
N LEU A 246 16.00 -27.06 6.14
CA LEU A 246 16.58 -25.72 5.98
C LEU A 246 15.64 -24.63 6.54
N VAL A 247 15.99 -23.99 7.65
CA VAL A 247 15.26 -22.80 8.13
C VAL A 247 15.57 -21.54 7.32
N PRO A 248 14.63 -20.58 7.23
CA PRO A 248 13.29 -20.56 7.81
C PRO A 248 12.28 -21.49 7.11
N GLN A 249 11.33 -22.04 7.86
CA GLN A 249 10.24 -22.88 7.32
C GLN A 249 8.91 -22.61 8.01
N PHE A 250 7.83 -22.75 7.25
CA PHE A 250 6.49 -22.71 7.78
C PHE A 250 5.91 -24.12 7.86
N PHE A 251 5.28 -24.39 8.99
CA PHE A 251 4.49 -25.58 9.20
C PHE A 251 3.08 -25.18 9.58
N PHE A 252 2.11 -25.85 8.97
CA PHE A 252 0.71 -25.74 9.31
C PHE A 252 0.26 -27.02 10.00
N TYR A 253 -0.20 -26.90 11.25
CA TYR A 253 -0.74 -28.00 12.04
C TYR A 253 -2.26 -27.86 12.06
N PRO A 254 -2.99 -28.68 11.27
CA PRO A 254 -4.45 -28.60 11.25
C PRO A 254 -5.03 -29.06 12.59
N LYS A 255 -6.11 -28.42 13.04
CA LYS A 255 -6.76 -28.70 14.33
C LYS A 255 -7.22 -30.13 14.52
N GLN A 256 -7.45 -30.85 13.43
CA GLN A 256 -7.87 -32.24 13.44
C GLN A 256 -6.70 -33.21 13.65
N ASN A 257 -5.46 -32.82 13.35
CA ASN A 257 -4.31 -33.72 13.40
C ASN A 257 -2.96 -33.00 13.53
N HIS A 258 -2.60 -32.61 14.76
CA HIS A 258 -1.29 -32.02 15.05
C HIS A 258 -0.10 -32.96 14.82
N LYS A 259 -0.31 -34.28 14.73
CA LYS A 259 0.77 -35.25 14.50
C LYS A 259 1.26 -35.29 13.05
N LYS A 260 0.49 -34.72 12.11
CA LYS A 260 0.83 -34.67 10.69
C LYS A 260 0.91 -33.22 10.19
N PRO A 261 1.94 -32.46 10.58
CA PRO A 261 2.10 -31.09 10.10
C PRO A 261 2.33 -31.06 8.59
N MET A 262 1.78 -30.05 7.94
CA MET A 262 2.02 -29.78 6.53
C MET A 262 3.13 -28.72 6.41
N ARG A 263 4.21 -29.08 5.72
CA ARG A 263 5.28 -28.13 5.39
C ARG A 263 4.85 -27.26 4.22
N MET A 264 4.89 -25.94 4.40
CA MET A 264 4.48 -24.98 3.37
C MET A 264 5.69 -24.58 2.51
N ASN A 265 5.84 -25.24 1.35
CA ASN A 265 6.95 -24.99 0.41
C ASN A 265 6.59 -23.87 -0.60
N LEU A 266 6.22 -22.70 -0.08
CA LEU A 266 5.81 -21.55 -0.89
C LEU A 266 6.98 -20.56 -1.07
N LYS A 267 6.88 -19.71 -2.10
CA LYS A 267 7.76 -18.54 -2.22
C LYS A 267 7.47 -17.59 -1.05
N PRO A 268 8.47 -16.85 -0.54
CA PRO A 268 8.31 -15.99 0.62
C PRO A 268 7.55 -14.70 0.28
N ARG A 269 6.25 -14.83 0.04
CA ARG A 269 5.32 -13.71 -0.18
C ARG A 269 4.07 -13.93 0.68
N ALA A 270 3.65 -12.91 1.41
CA ALA A 270 2.57 -13.03 2.40
C ALA A 270 1.25 -13.55 1.79
N ASP A 271 0.89 -13.07 0.60
CA ASP A 271 -0.34 -13.43 -0.12
C ASP A 271 -0.46 -14.94 -0.36
N LEU A 272 0.63 -15.62 -0.73
CA LEU A 272 0.64 -17.07 -0.95
C LEU A 272 0.36 -17.87 0.34
N TYR A 273 0.87 -17.41 1.48
CA TYR A 273 0.61 -18.05 2.77
C TYR A 273 -0.84 -17.81 3.21
N ILE A 274 -1.37 -16.62 2.96
CA ILE A 274 -2.77 -16.29 3.23
C ILE A 274 -3.69 -17.17 2.38
N GLU A 275 -3.44 -17.27 1.07
CA GLU A 275 -4.16 -18.15 0.16
C GLU A 275 -4.11 -19.61 0.62
N TYR A 276 -2.94 -20.09 1.06
CA TYR A 276 -2.83 -21.42 1.65
C TYR A 276 -3.72 -21.59 2.88
N LEU A 277 -3.77 -20.61 3.79
CA LEU A 277 -4.67 -20.66 4.95
C LEU A 277 -6.14 -20.66 4.53
N LYS A 278 -6.53 -19.89 3.50
CA LYS A 278 -7.90 -19.93 2.95
C LYS A 278 -8.27 -21.34 2.51
N ASN A 279 -7.34 -22.06 1.90
CA ASN A 279 -7.61 -23.38 1.34
C ASN A 279 -7.49 -24.51 2.37
N ASN A 280 -6.66 -24.34 3.41
CA ASN A 280 -6.28 -25.45 4.31
C ASN A 280 -6.68 -25.26 5.78
N SER A 281 -7.01 -24.04 6.23
CA SER A 281 -7.40 -23.76 7.62
C SER A 281 -8.89 -23.52 7.73
N LYS A 282 -9.61 -24.47 8.34
CA LYS A 282 -11.04 -24.30 8.61
C LYS A 282 -11.29 -23.14 9.57
N SER A 283 -10.42 -22.94 10.57
CA SER A 283 -10.53 -21.79 11.47
C SER A 283 -10.37 -20.45 10.75
N PHE A 284 -9.44 -20.38 9.78
CA PHE A 284 -9.27 -19.18 8.96
C PHE A 284 -10.48 -18.93 8.05
N GLN A 285 -10.98 -19.96 7.35
CA GLN A 285 -12.20 -19.86 6.53
C GLN A 285 -13.41 -19.38 7.34
N ASP A 286 -13.62 -19.94 8.53
CA ASP A 286 -14.74 -19.54 9.41
C ASP A 286 -14.60 -18.08 9.85
N HIS A 287 -13.37 -17.61 10.10
CA HIS A 287 -13.10 -16.20 10.37
C HIS A 287 -13.46 -15.31 9.17
N LEU A 288 -13.16 -15.71 7.93
CA LEU A 288 -13.51 -14.93 6.73
C LEU A 288 -15.01 -14.81 6.57
N LYS A 289 -15.71 -15.94 6.73
CA LYS A 289 -17.16 -15.99 6.66
C LYS A 289 -17.78 -15.10 7.73
N GLN A 290 -17.31 -15.20 8.98
CA GLN A 290 -17.79 -14.35 10.06
C GLN A 290 -17.49 -12.87 9.82
N ALA A 291 -16.32 -12.53 9.28
CA ALA A 291 -15.98 -11.16 8.92
C ALA A 291 -16.90 -10.61 7.83
N ALA A 292 -17.18 -11.39 6.79
CA ALA A 292 -18.12 -11.03 5.73
C ALA A 292 -19.55 -10.87 6.26
N GLU A 293 -20.03 -11.80 7.10
CA GLU A 293 -21.34 -11.70 7.76
C GLU A 293 -21.42 -10.49 8.68
N ASN A 294 -20.36 -10.18 9.44
CA ASN A 294 -20.28 -8.99 10.27
C ASN A 294 -20.31 -7.71 9.42
N ARG A 295 -19.62 -7.65 8.27
CA ARG A 295 -19.71 -6.52 7.34
C ARG A 295 -21.15 -6.32 6.86
N LEU A 296 -21.80 -7.40 6.43
CA LEU A 296 -23.18 -7.34 5.98
C LEU A 296 -24.13 -6.96 7.12
N ARG A 297 -23.88 -7.45 8.35
CA ARG A 297 -24.69 -7.13 9.53
C ARG A 297 -24.51 -5.67 9.95
N VAL A 298 -23.28 -5.17 10.02
CA VAL A 298 -23.00 -3.74 10.30
C VAL A 298 -23.66 -2.87 9.24
N LYS A 299 -23.55 -3.25 7.96
CA LYS A 299 -24.20 -2.54 6.84
C LYS A 299 -25.74 -2.63 6.84
N ARG A 300 -26.32 -3.74 7.33
CA ARG A 300 -27.79 -3.97 7.40
C ARG A 300 -28.43 -3.40 8.65
N GLN A 301 -27.71 -3.33 9.77
CA GLN A 301 -28.23 -2.83 11.04
C GLN A 301 -28.38 -1.30 11.08
N GLY A 302 -28.26 -0.62 9.94
CA GLY A 302 -28.37 0.84 9.91
C GLY A 302 -27.36 1.47 10.85
N TYR A 303 -26.13 0.93 10.93
CA TYR A 303 -25.03 1.70 11.49
C TYR A 303 -24.80 2.85 10.52
N PHE A 304 -25.51 3.95 10.81
CA PHE A 304 -25.17 5.28 10.38
C PHE A 304 -23.65 5.40 10.37
N CYS A 305 -23.09 6.00 9.32
CA CYS A 305 -21.78 6.66 9.36
C CYS A 305 -21.77 7.85 10.36
N GLY A 306 -22.35 7.63 11.54
CA GLY A 306 -22.62 8.59 12.60
C GLY A 306 -22.78 7.89 13.96
N VAL A 307 -22.22 6.69 14.18
CA VAL A 307 -22.17 6.06 15.52
C VAL A 307 -20.74 6.02 16.05
N ASN A 308 -20.10 7.19 16.05
CA ASN A 308 -19.31 7.62 17.21
C ASN A 308 -20.16 8.52 18.15
N PHE A 309 -21.48 8.64 17.92
CA PHE A 309 -22.34 9.64 18.57
C PHE A 309 -23.38 9.04 19.54
N CYS A 310 -22.96 8.22 20.49
CA CYS A 310 -23.78 7.94 21.67
C CYS A 310 -23.16 8.44 22.99
N GLU A 311 -21.94 8.98 22.96
CA GLU A 311 -21.43 9.81 24.06
C GLU A 311 -21.68 11.28 23.71
N ASP A 312 -22.25 12.02 24.64
CA ASP A 312 -22.47 13.46 24.48
C ASP A 312 -21.11 14.18 24.41
N ILE A 313 -20.76 14.66 23.22
CA ILE A 313 -19.51 15.39 22.96
C ILE A 313 -19.37 16.65 23.81
N HIS A 314 -20.47 17.20 24.33
CA HIS A 314 -20.45 18.35 25.22
C HIS A 314 -19.91 18.00 26.62
N HIS A 315 -19.86 16.71 26.97
CA HIS A 315 -19.45 16.22 28.29
C HIS A 315 -18.16 15.40 28.30
N ASN A 316 -17.57 15.07 27.14
CA ASN A 316 -16.28 14.36 27.05
C ASN A 316 -15.28 15.13 26.17
N ALA A 317 -14.39 15.90 26.81
CA ALA A 317 -13.40 16.73 26.14
C ALA A 317 -12.38 15.93 25.28
N SER A 318 -12.08 14.68 25.65
CA SER A 318 -11.19 13.82 24.86
C SER A 318 -11.88 13.36 23.58
N LEU A 319 -13.18 13.04 23.66
CA LEU A 319 -13.99 12.70 22.50
C LEU A 319 -14.21 13.91 21.60
N ALA A 320 -14.50 15.09 22.16
CA ALA A 320 -14.62 16.35 21.42
C ALA A 320 -13.30 16.74 20.72
N TYR A 321 -12.15 16.51 21.37
CA TYR A 321 -10.84 16.74 20.78
C TYR A 321 -10.53 15.74 19.65
N GLN A 322 -10.80 14.45 19.83
CA GLN A 322 -10.65 13.47 18.74
C GLN A 322 -11.62 13.75 17.59
N TYR A 323 -12.86 14.12 17.91
CA TYR A 323 -13.87 14.57 16.97
C TYR A 323 -13.38 15.76 16.14
N MET A 324 -12.92 16.84 16.78
CA MET A 324 -12.37 18.02 16.09
C MET A 324 -11.12 17.67 15.27
N ARG A 325 -10.28 16.77 15.78
CA ARG A 325 -9.06 16.27 15.10
C ARG A 325 -9.37 15.45 13.85
N PHE A 326 -10.51 14.76 13.79
CA PHE A 326 -10.88 13.86 12.69
C PHE A 326 -12.04 14.37 11.81
N HIS A 327 -12.78 15.43 12.17
CA HIS A 327 -14.03 15.81 11.47
C HIS A 327 -14.04 17.21 10.83
N PHE A 328 -12.97 18.01 10.97
CA PHE A 328 -12.73 19.23 10.19
C PHE A 328 -11.46 19.11 9.37
N VAL A 329 -11.37 18.00 8.62
CA VAL A 329 -10.18 17.64 7.89
C VAL A 329 -10.31 18.12 6.45
N ASP A 330 -9.45 19.06 6.07
CA ASP A 330 -9.20 19.39 4.68
C ASP A 330 -8.46 18.21 4.03
N TYR A 331 -9.25 17.28 3.46
CA TYR A 331 -8.72 16.09 2.82
C TYR A 331 -7.90 16.42 1.57
N ASP A 332 -8.14 17.55 0.89
CA ASP A 332 -7.27 17.99 -0.22
C ASP A 332 -5.85 18.25 0.31
N LYS A 333 -5.74 18.94 1.46
CA LYS A 333 -4.44 19.18 2.11
C LYS A 333 -3.80 17.91 2.66
N ILE A 334 -4.56 17.01 3.30
CA ILE A 334 -4.02 15.73 3.79
C ILE A 334 -3.46 14.90 2.63
N VAL A 335 -4.25 14.74 1.58
CA VAL A 335 -3.86 13.94 0.43
C VAL A 335 -2.64 14.55 -0.27
N GLN A 336 -2.56 15.89 -0.37
CA GLN A 336 -1.35 16.54 -0.87
C GLN A 336 -0.12 16.21 -0.02
N LEU A 337 -0.20 16.37 1.30
CA LEU A 337 0.93 16.09 2.21
C LEU A 337 1.38 14.63 2.15
N ASP A 338 0.42 13.70 2.06
CA ASP A 338 0.69 12.28 1.92
C ASP A 338 1.41 11.98 0.59
N VAL A 339 0.90 12.51 -0.53
CA VAL A 339 1.53 12.38 -1.86
C VAL A 339 2.95 12.96 -1.87
N ASP A 340 3.16 14.14 -1.27
CA ASP A 340 4.48 14.77 -1.18
C ASP A 340 5.47 13.94 -0.34
N SER A 341 4.97 13.21 0.67
CA SER A 341 5.79 12.38 1.56
C SER A 341 6.12 10.99 0.99
N VAL A 342 5.34 10.51 0.02
CA VAL A 342 5.45 9.16 -0.55
C VAL A 342 5.85 9.24 -2.02
N SER A 343 7.17 9.17 -2.28
CA SER A 343 7.72 9.21 -3.65
C SER A 343 7.40 7.98 -4.51
N THR A 344 6.68 6.98 -3.99
CA THR A 344 6.47 5.68 -4.63
C THR A 344 5.06 5.48 -5.18
N TYR A 345 4.17 6.47 -5.06
CA TYR A 345 2.83 6.35 -5.65
C TYR A 345 2.90 6.22 -7.16
N LYS A 346 2.35 5.11 -7.66
CA LYS A 346 2.21 4.83 -9.10
C LYS A 346 0.96 5.48 -9.68
N GLY A 347 0.03 5.87 -8.80
CA GLY A 347 -1.25 6.47 -9.09
C GLY A 347 -2.35 5.45 -9.40
N TYR A 348 -3.61 5.86 -9.24
CA TYR A 348 -4.80 5.10 -9.63
C TYR A 348 -5.53 5.82 -10.78
N ARG A 349 -6.34 5.09 -11.57
CA ARG A 349 -7.15 5.64 -12.68
C ARG A 349 -8.55 5.05 -12.69
N TYR A 350 -9.47 5.74 -13.36
CA TYR A 350 -10.81 5.23 -13.64
C TYR A 350 -10.82 4.35 -14.89
N GLU A 351 -11.59 3.29 -14.85
CA GLU A 351 -11.89 2.48 -16.03
C GLU A 351 -13.40 2.36 -16.22
N ARG A 352 -13.85 2.63 -17.45
CA ARG A 352 -15.28 2.73 -17.79
C ARG A 352 -15.88 1.39 -18.24
N ASN A 353 -15.05 0.40 -18.55
CA ASN A 353 -15.42 -0.96 -18.95
C ASN A 353 -14.12 -1.70 -19.25
N PRO A 354 -13.65 -2.63 -18.42
CA PRO A 354 -12.75 -3.65 -18.95
C PRO A 354 -13.59 -4.52 -19.90
N GLU A 355 -13.14 -4.71 -21.14
CA GLU A 355 -13.77 -5.62 -22.12
C GLU A 355 -13.90 -7.07 -21.59
N GLU A 356 -13.23 -7.37 -20.47
CA GLU A 356 -13.17 -8.67 -19.82
C GLU A 356 -14.25 -8.91 -18.73
N ASP A 357 -15.03 -7.90 -18.31
CA ASP A 357 -16.14 -8.11 -17.37
C ASP A 357 -17.44 -8.31 -18.17
N GLU A 358 -17.99 -9.53 -18.15
CA GLU A 358 -19.25 -9.87 -18.83
C GLU A 358 -20.43 -9.00 -18.34
N ARG A 359 -20.28 -8.33 -17.19
CA ARG A 359 -21.23 -7.33 -16.71
C ARG A 359 -20.93 -6.00 -17.37
N PHE A 360 -21.82 -5.59 -18.26
CA PHE A 360 -21.81 -4.25 -18.80
C PHE A 360 -22.01 -3.25 -17.65
N LEU A 361 -20.93 -2.57 -17.23
CA LEU A 361 -21.05 -1.54 -16.20
C LEU A 361 -22.04 -0.51 -16.69
N ASN A 362 -23.06 -0.22 -15.88
CA ASN A 362 -23.88 0.96 -16.08
C ASN A 362 -22.92 2.15 -16.26
N ALA A 363 -23.02 2.89 -17.38
CA ALA A 363 -22.04 3.90 -17.84
C ALA A 363 -21.74 5.07 -16.86
N ARG A 364 -22.34 4.99 -15.68
CA ARG A 364 -22.36 5.92 -14.54
C ARG A 364 -21.48 5.46 -13.39
N MET A 365 -20.99 4.22 -13.40
CA MET A 365 -20.08 3.65 -12.41
C MET A 365 -18.71 3.39 -13.04
N PHE A 366 -17.66 3.64 -12.27
CA PHE A 366 -16.27 3.50 -12.72
C PHE A 366 -15.49 2.71 -11.69
N LYS A 367 -14.85 1.62 -12.13
CA LYS A 367 -13.86 0.93 -11.29
C LYS A 367 -12.61 1.80 -11.18
N ILE A 368 -11.98 1.76 -10.02
CA ILE A 368 -10.68 2.40 -9.79
C ILE A 368 -9.62 1.32 -9.82
N ASN A 369 -8.59 1.50 -10.65
CA ASN A 369 -7.52 0.52 -10.88
C ASN A 369 -6.15 1.15 -10.68
N LYS A 370 -5.13 0.35 -10.37
CA LYS A 370 -3.75 0.83 -10.29
C LYS A 370 -3.24 1.27 -11.66
N ALA A 371 -2.66 2.45 -11.77
CA ALA A 371 -2.02 2.93 -13.00
C ALA A 371 -0.67 2.23 -13.24
N GLY A 372 -0.29 2.09 -14.51
CA GLY A 372 1.07 1.68 -14.92
C GLY A 372 1.36 0.17 -14.92
N TYR A 373 0.37 -0.69 -14.71
CA TYR A 373 0.52 -2.15 -14.86
C TYR A 373 -0.05 -2.62 -16.21
N LEU A 374 0.63 -3.57 -16.86
CA LEU A 374 0.14 -4.24 -18.08
C LEU A 374 -1.19 -4.98 -17.86
N GLN A 375 -1.48 -5.31 -16.60
CA GLN A 375 -2.75 -5.88 -16.16
C GLN A 375 -3.42 -4.89 -15.21
N ASN A 376 -4.70 -4.60 -15.44
CA ASN A 376 -5.50 -3.76 -14.56
C ASN A 376 -5.67 -4.46 -13.20
N ILE A 377 -4.94 -3.99 -12.18
CA ILE A 377 -5.15 -4.47 -10.81
C ILE A 377 -6.31 -3.68 -10.21
N ASP A 378 -7.44 -4.35 -10.01
CA ASP A 378 -8.62 -3.83 -9.35
C ASP A 378 -8.32 -3.51 -7.88
N VAL A 379 -8.62 -2.28 -7.45
CA VAL A 379 -8.41 -1.85 -6.05
C VAL A 379 -9.69 -1.96 -5.22
N LYS A 380 -10.70 -2.64 -5.75
CA LYS A 380 -12.03 -2.84 -5.14
C LYS A 380 -12.62 -1.51 -4.68
N ALA A 381 -12.56 -0.49 -5.54
CA ALA A 381 -13.20 0.79 -5.31
C ALA A 381 -14.03 1.20 -6.54
N LEU A 382 -15.23 1.73 -6.28
CA LEU A 382 -16.24 2.01 -7.29
C LEU A 382 -16.69 3.48 -7.17
N ALA A 383 -16.40 4.28 -8.19
CA ALA A 383 -16.86 5.67 -8.24
C ALA A 383 -18.23 5.75 -8.94
N VAL A 384 -19.23 6.36 -8.30
CA VAL A 384 -20.58 6.55 -8.83
C VAL A 384 -20.78 8.02 -9.19
N ALA A 385 -20.90 8.30 -10.49
CA ALA A 385 -20.80 9.66 -11.04
C ALA A 385 -22.14 10.36 -11.30
N GLU A 386 -23.24 9.61 -11.27
CA GLU A 386 -24.59 10.09 -11.56
C GLU A 386 -25.64 9.28 -10.76
N PRO A 387 -26.88 9.79 -10.62
CA PRO A 387 -27.99 9.00 -10.08
C PRO A 387 -28.23 7.70 -10.88
N LEU A 388 -28.40 6.59 -10.16
CA LEU A 388 -28.62 5.26 -10.74
C LEU A 388 -30.13 4.99 -10.91
N ASN A 389 -30.49 4.34 -12.03
CA ASN A 389 -31.80 3.71 -12.19
C ASN A 389 -31.85 2.38 -11.43
N ASP A 390 -33.00 1.69 -11.42
CA ASP A 390 -33.15 0.44 -10.67
C ASP A 390 -32.10 -0.63 -11.02
N ASP A 391 -31.82 -0.86 -12.30
CA ASP A 391 -30.76 -1.81 -12.71
C ASP A 391 -29.38 -1.40 -12.18
N GLY A 392 -29.06 -0.10 -12.24
CA GLY A 392 -27.79 0.41 -11.72
C GLY A 392 -27.67 0.30 -10.20
N ILE A 393 -28.80 0.40 -9.48
CA ILE A 393 -28.85 0.17 -8.04
C ILE A 393 -28.60 -1.31 -7.74
N ASP A 394 -29.15 -2.23 -8.53
CA ASP A 394 -28.92 -3.66 -8.36
C ASP A 394 -27.45 -4.03 -8.65
N ASP A 395 -26.87 -3.47 -9.71
CA ASP A 395 -25.43 -3.59 -10.00
C ASP A 395 -24.57 -3.06 -8.85
N PHE A 396 -24.93 -1.88 -8.30
CA PHE A 396 -24.24 -1.30 -7.15
C PHE A 396 -24.22 -2.26 -5.95
N TRP A 397 -25.35 -2.87 -5.61
CA TRP A 397 -25.41 -3.83 -4.51
C TRP A 397 -24.61 -5.11 -4.78
N SER A 398 -24.56 -5.55 -6.04
CA SER A 398 -23.70 -6.65 -6.47
C SER A 398 -22.23 -6.33 -6.20
N PHE A 399 -21.72 -5.17 -6.64
CA PHE A 399 -20.36 -4.73 -6.33
C PHE A 399 -20.08 -4.61 -4.84
N MET A 400 -21.04 -4.06 -4.07
CA MET A 400 -20.91 -3.96 -2.61
C MET A 400 -20.79 -5.33 -1.94
N SER A 401 -21.47 -6.36 -2.47
CA SER A 401 -21.37 -7.74 -1.99
C SER A 401 -20.01 -8.39 -2.29
N GLU A 402 -19.34 -7.93 -3.35
CA GLU A 402 -18.00 -8.35 -3.76
C GLU A 402 -16.85 -7.58 -3.08
N GLY A 403 -17.20 -6.74 -2.09
CA GLY A 403 -16.23 -6.00 -1.29
C GLY A 403 -15.84 -4.63 -1.86
N PHE A 404 -16.49 -4.13 -2.91
CA PHE A 404 -16.14 -2.81 -3.44
C PHE A 404 -16.46 -1.69 -2.42
N MET A 405 -15.54 -0.74 -2.32
CA MET A 405 -15.71 0.52 -1.59
C MET A 405 -16.34 1.58 -2.50
N PRO A 406 -17.55 2.06 -2.21
CA PRO A 406 -18.21 3.02 -3.05
C PRO A 406 -17.76 4.45 -2.71
N ILE A 407 -17.55 5.25 -3.73
CA ILE A 407 -17.16 6.66 -3.65
C ILE A 407 -18.10 7.46 -4.55
N GLY A 408 -18.64 8.56 -4.04
CA GLY A 408 -19.45 9.46 -4.86
C GLY A 408 -18.57 10.33 -5.77
N ARG A 409 -19.07 10.71 -6.95
CA ARG A 409 -18.35 11.60 -7.85
C ARG A 409 -19.29 12.65 -8.42
N MET A 410 -18.95 13.92 -8.24
CA MET A 410 -19.67 15.03 -8.87
C MET A 410 -19.28 15.13 -10.35
N SER A 411 -20.05 14.47 -11.22
CA SER A 411 -19.84 14.55 -12.68
C SER A 411 -21.11 14.80 -13.49
N PHE A 412 -22.28 14.82 -12.83
CA PHE A 412 -23.56 15.12 -13.45
C PHE A 412 -24.19 16.35 -12.79
N MET A 413 -23.99 17.50 -13.42
CA MET A 413 -24.46 18.81 -12.95
C MET A 413 -24.02 19.14 -11.52
N THR A 414 -24.94 19.08 -10.56
CA THR A 414 -24.74 19.45 -9.15
C THR A 414 -24.91 18.24 -8.22
N TYR A 415 -25.05 17.02 -8.78
CA TYR A 415 -25.15 15.75 -8.02
C TYR A 415 -24.12 15.69 -6.88
N PRO A 416 -24.51 15.32 -5.64
CA PRO A 416 -25.80 14.75 -5.25
C PRO A 416 -26.92 15.76 -4.99
N ARG A 417 -26.64 17.06 -4.98
CA ARG A 417 -27.62 18.10 -4.63
C ARG A 417 -28.02 18.91 -5.87
N PHE A 418 -29.24 18.73 -6.37
CA PHE A 418 -29.72 19.54 -7.50
C PHE A 418 -30.22 20.92 -7.08
N MET A 419 -29.84 21.93 -7.87
CA MET A 419 -30.48 23.25 -7.84
C MET A 419 -31.71 23.24 -8.74
N ARG A 420 -32.88 23.66 -8.21
CA ARG A 420 -34.20 23.62 -8.88
C ARG A 420 -34.32 24.43 -10.18
N THR A 421 -33.27 25.15 -10.59
CA THR A 421 -33.26 26.10 -11.71
C THR A 421 -33.05 25.48 -13.08
N VAL A 422 -32.76 24.18 -13.16
CA VAL A 422 -32.65 23.44 -14.43
C VAL A 422 -33.97 22.75 -14.71
N SER A 423 -34.47 22.83 -15.94
CA SER A 423 -35.74 22.23 -16.39
C SER A 423 -36.07 20.96 -15.60
N THR A 424 -37.10 21.05 -14.77
CA THR A 424 -37.50 20.06 -13.75
C THR A 424 -37.85 18.68 -14.31
N ASP A 425 -37.85 18.54 -15.64
CA ASP A 425 -38.20 17.34 -16.41
C ASP A 425 -36.99 16.53 -16.91
N VAL A 426 -35.78 16.73 -16.35
CA VAL A 426 -34.72 15.75 -16.62
C VAL A 426 -35.11 14.42 -15.98
N SER A 427 -35.45 13.44 -16.82
CA SER A 427 -35.88 12.08 -16.43
C SER A 427 -34.97 11.36 -15.42
N ARG A 428 -33.74 11.85 -15.24
CA ARG A 428 -32.78 11.33 -14.25
C ARG A 428 -32.91 11.93 -12.85
N MET A 429 -33.47 13.13 -12.70
CA MET A 429 -33.68 13.74 -11.38
C MET A 429 -34.67 12.94 -10.53
N ARG A 430 -35.65 12.27 -11.16
CA ARG A 430 -36.59 11.37 -10.47
C ARG A 430 -35.87 10.23 -9.75
N TYR A 431 -34.72 9.78 -10.25
CA TYR A 431 -33.96 8.72 -9.59
C TYR A 431 -33.34 9.19 -8.28
N LEU A 432 -32.99 10.47 -8.11
CA LEU A 432 -32.60 10.96 -6.80
C LEU A 432 -33.78 11.03 -5.82
N GLN A 433 -35.00 11.22 -6.32
CA GLN A 433 -36.18 11.17 -5.47
C GLN A 433 -36.56 9.73 -5.09
N ASN A 434 -35.97 8.72 -5.74
CA ASN A 434 -36.15 7.31 -5.38
C ASN A 434 -35.49 7.02 -4.02
N PRO A 435 -36.24 6.53 -3.01
CA PRO A 435 -35.68 6.14 -1.72
C PRO A 435 -34.50 5.16 -1.82
N ARG A 436 -34.53 4.21 -2.77
CA ARG A 436 -33.44 3.26 -2.97
C ARG A 436 -32.13 3.94 -3.36
N MET A 437 -32.19 4.99 -4.17
CA MET A 437 -31.01 5.78 -4.54
C MET A 437 -30.51 6.62 -3.36
N GLN A 438 -31.43 7.17 -2.56
CA GLN A 438 -31.06 7.86 -1.31
C GLN A 438 -30.34 6.91 -0.35
N ASP A 439 -30.75 5.64 -0.30
CA ASP A 439 -30.04 4.63 0.47
C ASP A 439 -28.64 4.35 -0.09
N VAL A 440 -28.48 4.22 -1.42
CA VAL A 440 -27.16 4.06 -2.07
C VAL A 440 -26.17 5.15 -1.65
N ILE A 441 -26.60 6.42 -1.66
CA ILE A 441 -25.73 7.56 -1.31
C ILE A 441 -25.19 7.45 0.11
N LYS A 442 -25.96 6.90 1.06
CA LYS A 442 -25.53 6.73 2.46
C LYS A 442 -24.35 5.78 2.61
N TYR A 443 -24.07 4.92 1.63
CA TYR A 443 -22.96 3.98 1.68
C TYR A 443 -21.64 4.57 1.15
N PHE A 444 -21.66 5.75 0.53
CA PHE A 444 -20.44 6.34 -0.02
C PHE A 444 -19.46 6.72 1.10
N THR A 445 -18.25 6.21 1.00
CA THR A 445 -17.17 6.42 1.99
C THR A 445 -16.51 7.79 1.87
N GLY A 446 -16.65 8.43 0.72
CA GLY A 446 -16.16 9.76 0.44
C GLY A 446 -16.60 10.23 -0.95
N TRP A 447 -16.15 11.42 -1.33
CA TRP A 447 -16.57 12.07 -2.57
C TRP A 447 -15.41 12.70 -3.36
N PHE A 448 -15.43 12.48 -4.67
CA PHE A 448 -14.72 13.33 -5.61
C PHE A 448 -15.63 14.52 -5.97
N HIS A 449 -15.24 15.74 -5.62
CA HIS A 449 -16.02 16.94 -5.93
C HIS A 449 -15.38 17.81 -7.02
N CYS A 450 -16.17 18.75 -7.53
CA CYS A 450 -15.74 19.77 -8.50
C CYS A 450 -16.00 21.21 -8.03
N ALA A 451 -16.86 21.37 -7.03
CA ALA A 451 -17.30 22.67 -6.55
C ALA A 451 -16.20 23.42 -5.79
N GLU A 452 -16.08 24.72 -6.05
CA GLU A 452 -15.21 25.65 -5.30
C GLU A 452 -15.54 25.66 -3.81
N GLU A 453 -16.84 25.66 -3.50
CA GLU A 453 -17.38 25.61 -2.15
C GLU A 453 -18.17 24.31 -1.94
N PRO A 454 -17.48 23.16 -1.72
CA PRO A 454 -18.13 21.85 -1.71
C PRO A 454 -19.18 21.67 -0.60
N ARG A 455 -19.09 22.44 0.49
CA ARG A 455 -20.07 22.44 1.59
C ARG A 455 -21.50 22.79 1.16
N PHE A 456 -21.68 23.43 0.01
CA PHE A 456 -23.02 23.70 -0.52
C PHE A 456 -23.66 22.46 -1.15
N TYR A 457 -22.86 21.45 -1.52
CA TYR A 457 -23.34 20.26 -2.24
C TYR A 457 -23.18 18.97 -1.43
N LEU A 458 -22.19 18.94 -0.55
CA LEU A 458 -21.81 17.79 0.27
C LEU A 458 -21.83 18.19 1.74
N ASP A 459 -22.09 17.21 2.62
CA ASP A 459 -21.98 17.43 4.05
C ASP A 459 -20.52 17.77 4.43
N ALA A 460 -20.36 18.75 5.33
CA ALA A 460 -19.05 19.31 5.68
C ALA A 460 -18.10 18.25 6.27
N HIS A 461 -18.64 17.20 6.89
CA HIS A 461 -17.88 16.11 7.50
C HIS A 461 -17.61 14.94 6.56
N THR A 462 -18.18 14.96 5.35
CA THR A 462 -17.93 13.91 4.37
C THR A 462 -16.51 14.02 3.81
N PRO A 463 -15.69 12.96 3.91
CA PRO A 463 -14.37 12.93 3.28
C PRO A 463 -14.47 13.23 1.79
N ARG A 464 -13.68 14.19 1.32
CA ARG A 464 -13.80 14.66 -0.05
C ARG A 464 -12.51 15.27 -0.57
N ILE A 465 -12.25 15.12 -1.88
CA ILE A 465 -11.17 15.83 -2.56
C ILE A 465 -11.64 16.42 -3.88
N MET A 466 -11.00 17.51 -4.30
CA MET A 466 -11.23 18.18 -5.57
C MET A 466 -10.67 17.34 -6.72
N LEU A 467 -11.55 16.56 -7.35
CA LEU A 467 -11.17 15.65 -8.43
C LEU A 467 -12.34 15.42 -9.42
N PRO A 468 -12.64 16.43 -10.26
CA PRO A 468 -13.68 16.29 -11.29
C PRO A 468 -13.34 15.20 -12.31
N ASN A 469 -14.32 14.82 -13.12
CA ASN A 469 -14.11 13.76 -14.11
C ASN A 469 -13.05 14.07 -15.17
N SER A 470 -12.91 15.33 -15.52
CA SER A 470 -11.99 15.82 -16.52
C SER A 470 -10.52 15.68 -16.11
N ASP A 471 -10.21 15.61 -14.80
CA ASP A 471 -8.83 15.49 -14.29
C ASP A 471 -8.11 14.22 -14.79
N THR A 472 -8.86 13.19 -15.19
CA THR A 472 -8.31 11.90 -15.64
C THR A 472 -8.34 11.67 -17.14
N GLU A 473 -8.76 12.67 -17.94
CA GLU A 473 -8.89 12.53 -19.40
C GLU A 473 -7.53 12.49 -20.11
N TYR A 474 -6.43 12.85 -19.43
CA TYR A 474 -5.08 12.89 -20.02
C TYR A 474 -4.68 11.54 -20.65
N SER A 475 -4.90 10.42 -19.95
CA SER A 475 -4.58 9.09 -20.48
C SER A 475 -5.37 8.76 -21.76
N THR A 476 -6.64 9.16 -21.82
CA THR A 476 -7.49 8.94 -23.00
C THR A 476 -7.00 9.77 -24.18
N LEU A 477 -6.55 11.00 -23.94
CA LEU A 477 -5.97 11.88 -24.95
C LEU A 477 -4.63 11.35 -25.47
N VAL A 478 -3.76 10.87 -24.58
CA VAL A 478 -2.50 10.20 -24.95
C VAL A 478 -2.77 8.96 -25.79
N GLN A 479 -3.75 8.13 -25.44
CA GLN A 479 -4.13 6.97 -26.25
C GLN A 479 -4.68 7.35 -27.62
N THR A 480 -5.41 8.47 -27.70
CA THR A 480 -6.08 8.90 -28.94
C THR A 480 -5.13 9.60 -29.90
N LEU A 481 -4.24 10.46 -29.39
CA LEU A 481 -3.39 11.35 -30.20
C LEU A 481 -1.89 11.01 -30.12
N GLY A 482 -1.46 10.29 -29.08
CA GLY A 482 -0.05 10.02 -28.78
C GLY A 482 0.55 11.06 -27.82
N ALA A 483 1.40 10.63 -26.88
CA ALA A 483 2.01 11.48 -25.85
C ALA A 483 2.85 12.62 -26.44
N ASP A 484 3.52 12.36 -27.56
CA ASP A 484 4.41 13.30 -28.24
C ASP A 484 3.68 14.13 -29.31
N TYR A 485 2.34 14.07 -29.36
CA TYR A 485 1.57 14.83 -30.34
C TYR A 485 1.81 16.34 -30.21
N LEU A 486 2.32 16.96 -31.27
CA LEU A 486 2.57 18.40 -31.32
C LEU A 486 1.40 19.11 -32.02
N PRO A 487 0.64 19.96 -31.31
CA PRO A 487 -0.47 20.66 -31.93
C PRO A 487 0.02 21.72 -32.93
N PRO A 488 -0.81 22.15 -33.89
CA PRO A 488 -0.43 23.13 -34.89
C PRO A 488 0.05 24.45 -34.28
N SER A 489 1.01 25.09 -34.95
CA SER A 489 1.46 26.45 -34.61
C SER A 489 0.31 27.46 -34.64
N ALA A 490 0.50 28.64 -34.04
CA ALA A 490 -0.50 29.71 -34.03
C ALA A 490 -1.04 30.06 -35.44
N LYS A 491 -0.21 29.95 -36.50
CA LYS A 491 -0.63 30.18 -37.89
C LYS A 491 -1.62 29.13 -38.42
N GLY A 492 -1.61 27.92 -37.85
CA GLY A 492 -2.55 26.84 -38.18
C GLY A 492 -3.91 26.98 -37.49
N ARG A 493 -4.09 27.98 -36.60
CA ARG A 493 -5.35 28.23 -35.88
C ARG A 493 -6.24 29.18 -36.68
N ILE A 494 -7.13 28.60 -37.49
CA ILE A 494 -8.02 29.33 -38.40
C ILE A 494 -9.30 29.88 -37.73
N TYR A 495 -9.63 29.37 -36.54
CA TYR A 495 -10.73 29.89 -35.72
C TYR A 495 -10.17 30.65 -34.52
N ASP A 496 -10.72 31.82 -34.23
CA ASP A 496 -10.30 32.59 -33.08
C ASP A 496 -10.94 32.03 -31.80
N ILE A 497 -12.22 31.67 -31.87
CA ILE A 497 -13.03 31.24 -30.72
C ILE A 497 -13.83 30.00 -31.09
N MET A 498 -13.88 29.02 -30.19
CA MET A 498 -14.79 27.87 -30.28
C MET A 498 -15.77 27.87 -29.11
N ILE A 499 -17.01 27.53 -29.40
CA ILE A 499 -18.07 27.30 -28.42
C ILE A 499 -18.67 25.92 -28.71
N GLN A 500 -18.78 25.06 -27.70
CA GLN A 500 -19.34 23.72 -27.84
C GLN A 500 -20.69 23.59 -27.12
N ILE A 501 -21.68 23.10 -27.86
CA ILE A 501 -22.97 22.65 -27.33
C ILE A 501 -23.34 21.37 -28.05
N VAL A 502 -23.50 20.27 -27.33
CA VAL A 502 -23.92 19.00 -27.96
C VAL A 502 -25.44 19.02 -28.12
N THR A 503 -25.95 19.22 -29.33
CA THR A 503 -27.38 19.02 -29.59
C THR A 503 -27.61 17.54 -29.91
N PRO A 504 -28.35 16.80 -29.08
CA PRO A 504 -28.67 15.40 -29.33
C PRO A 504 -29.67 15.30 -30.48
N LYS A 505 -29.71 14.13 -31.14
CA LYS A 505 -30.63 13.87 -32.27
C LYS A 505 -32.10 13.92 -31.85
N GLU A 506 -32.40 13.68 -30.57
CA GLU A 506 -33.75 13.68 -30.00
C GLU A 506 -34.14 15.06 -29.44
N LYS A 507 -35.30 15.57 -29.84
CA LYS A 507 -35.77 16.94 -29.53
C LYS A 507 -35.85 17.23 -28.03
N ASP A 508 -36.28 16.28 -27.21
CA ASP A 508 -36.51 16.48 -25.77
C ASP A 508 -35.20 16.41 -24.95
N VAL A 509 -34.18 15.71 -25.45
CA VAL A 509 -32.85 15.66 -24.82
C VAL A 509 -32.08 16.98 -25.08
N GLY A 510 -32.51 17.80 -26.04
CA GLY A 510 -31.81 19.05 -26.39
C GLY A 510 -32.04 20.21 -25.41
N ILE A 511 -33.14 20.21 -24.66
CA ILE A 511 -33.54 21.33 -23.81
C ILE A 511 -32.63 21.44 -22.59
N TRP A 512 -32.44 20.34 -21.85
CA TRP A 512 -31.57 20.33 -20.67
C TRP A 512 -30.11 20.68 -21.03
N ILE A 513 -29.65 20.30 -22.23
CA ILE A 513 -28.29 20.60 -22.68
C ILE A 513 -28.07 22.10 -22.88
N LYS A 514 -29.05 22.76 -23.50
CA LYS A 514 -29.03 24.22 -23.68
C LYS A 514 -29.09 24.96 -22.34
N ASP A 515 -29.85 24.45 -21.38
CA ASP A 515 -29.93 25.03 -20.04
C ASP A 515 -28.59 24.94 -19.31
N TYR A 516 -27.98 23.74 -19.20
CA TYR A 516 -26.72 23.61 -18.44
C TYR A 516 -25.53 24.29 -19.13
N LYS A 517 -25.50 24.34 -20.47
CA LYS A 517 -24.50 25.09 -21.23
C LYS A 517 -24.75 26.60 -21.28
N ASN A 518 -25.88 27.07 -20.74
CA ASN A 518 -26.28 28.47 -20.73
C ASN A 518 -26.39 29.08 -22.14
N TRP A 519 -27.26 28.50 -22.96
CA TRP A 519 -27.45 28.90 -24.37
C TRP A 519 -27.76 30.39 -24.54
N ASN A 520 -28.58 30.96 -23.65
CA ASN A 520 -28.91 32.38 -23.70
C ASN A 520 -27.68 33.26 -23.51
N LEU A 521 -26.78 32.93 -22.57
CA LEU A 521 -25.53 33.66 -22.42
C LEU A 521 -24.61 33.44 -23.63
N ILE A 522 -24.56 32.23 -24.19
CA ILE A 522 -23.81 31.94 -25.42
C ILE A 522 -24.25 32.86 -26.58
N ILE A 523 -25.56 33.01 -26.81
CA ILE A 523 -26.08 33.91 -27.86
C ILE A 523 -25.64 35.35 -27.59
N ASN A 524 -25.84 35.85 -26.36
CA ASN A 524 -25.45 37.20 -25.97
C ASN A 524 -23.94 37.45 -26.16
N CYS A 525 -23.09 36.49 -25.80
CA CYS A 525 -21.65 36.60 -26.00
C CYS A 525 -21.30 36.64 -27.49
N MET A 526 -21.89 35.77 -28.32
CA MET A 526 -21.68 35.78 -29.77
C MET A 526 -22.08 37.12 -30.40
N GLU A 527 -23.21 37.70 -29.99
CA GLU A 527 -23.65 39.02 -30.44
C GLU A 527 -22.63 40.11 -30.11
N GLN A 528 -22.10 40.12 -28.88
CA GLN A 528 -21.11 41.12 -28.46
C GLN A 528 -19.78 40.95 -29.21
N ILE A 529 -19.31 39.72 -29.37
CA ILE A 529 -18.11 39.41 -30.15
C ILE A 529 -18.28 39.88 -31.60
N ILE A 530 -19.41 39.55 -32.22
CA ILE A 530 -19.71 39.96 -33.59
C ILE A 530 -19.76 41.48 -33.68
N LYS A 531 -20.47 42.16 -32.79
CA LYS A 531 -20.60 43.62 -32.83
C LYS A 531 -19.26 44.36 -32.68
N LYS A 532 -18.36 43.88 -31.82
CA LYS A 532 -17.15 44.61 -31.41
C LYS A 532 -15.86 44.16 -32.08
N THR A 533 -15.84 42.99 -32.75
CA THR A 533 -14.60 42.38 -33.26
C THR A 533 -14.75 41.87 -34.69
N LYS A 534 -13.64 41.38 -35.27
CA LYS A 534 -13.62 40.67 -36.57
C LYS A 534 -13.40 39.15 -36.42
N TYR A 535 -13.49 38.63 -35.20
CA TYR A 535 -13.15 37.24 -34.92
C TYR A 535 -14.09 36.24 -35.59
N LYS A 536 -13.53 35.09 -35.95
CA LYS A 536 -14.26 33.92 -36.48
C LYS A 536 -14.60 32.98 -35.34
N ILE A 537 -15.90 32.67 -35.21
CA ILE A 537 -16.43 31.79 -34.17
C ILE A 537 -16.74 30.43 -34.80
N LEU A 538 -16.25 29.35 -34.19
CA LEU A 538 -16.68 27.99 -34.48
C LEU A 538 -17.72 27.56 -33.44
N LEU A 539 -18.96 27.33 -33.88
CA LEU A 539 -20.02 26.75 -33.08
C LEU A 539 -20.13 25.25 -33.35
N ALA A 540 -19.66 24.43 -32.42
CA ALA A 540 -19.66 22.98 -32.55
C ALA A 540 -20.86 22.35 -31.82
N GLY A 541 -21.62 21.54 -32.54
CA GLY A 541 -22.76 20.74 -32.08
C GLY A 541 -24.12 21.46 -32.05
N SER A 542 -24.22 22.70 -32.57
CA SER A 542 -25.48 23.46 -32.62
C SER A 542 -25.50 24.45 -33.80
N GLN A 543 -26.69 24.95 -34.14
CA GLN A 543 -26.92 26.01 -35.13
C GLN A 543 -27.15 27.36 -34.42
N PRO A 544 -26.57 28.47 -34.90
CA PRO A 544 -26.85 29.79 -34.37
C PRO A 544 -28.23 30.28 -34.86
N PRO A 545 -28.87 31.23 -34.15
CA PRO A 545 -30.01 31.98 -34.67
C PRO A 545 -29.73 32.65 -36.02
N ASP A 546 -30.78 32.85 -36.83
CA ASP A 546 -30.64 33.32 -38.22
C ASP A 546 -29.94 34.69 -38.34
N HIS A 547 -30.18 35.61 -37.40
CA HIS A 547 -29.53 36.93 -37.40
C HIS A 547 -28.02 36.87 -37.13
N LEU A 548 -27.56 35.82 -36.46
CA LEU A 548 -26.15 35.56 -36.23
C LEU A 548 -25.52 34.79 -37.39
N LYS A 549 -26.30 33.88 -38.00
CA LYS A 549 -25.88 33.09 -39.17
C LYS A 549 -25.57 33.96 -40.39
N SER A 550 -26.38 35.00 -40.64
CA SER A 550 -26.23 35.91 -41.78
C SER A 550 -24.94 36.73 -41.78
N THR A 551 -24.21 36.77 -40.65
CA THR A 551 -22.94 37.52 -40.53
C THR A 551 -21.77 36.88 -41.27
N GLY A 552 -21.87 35.58 -41.63
CA GLY A 552 -20.78 34.81 -42.24
C GLY A 552 -19.56 34.58 -41.34
N ARG A 553 -19.61 34.99 -40.06
CA ARG A 553 -18.49 34.87 -39.11
C ARG A 553 -18.64 33.76 -38.07
N ILE A 554 -19.83 33.16 -37.99
CA ILE A 554 -20.06 31.94 -37.23
C ILE A 554 -20.09 30.75 -38.20
N ILE A 555 -19.09 29.89 -38.08
CA ILE A 555 -19.05 28.60 -38.74
C ILE A 555 -19.72 27.60 -37.80
N SER A 556 -20.82 26.99 -38.23
CA SER A 556 -21.56 26.02 -37.43
C SER A 556 -21.35 24.61 -37.96
N ILE A 557 -21.09 23.67 -37.05
CA ILE A 557 -21.01 22.23 -37.32
C ILE A 557 -22.01 21.54 -36.39
N PRO A 558 -23.25 21.27 -36.83
CA PRO A 558 -24.33 20.83 -35.95
C PRO A 558 -24.13 19.45 -35.34
N HIS A 559 -23.44 18.57 -36.07
CA HIS A 559 -23.12 17.22 -35.64
C HIS A 559 -21.65 16.97 -35.89
N ILE A 560 -20.94 16.46 -34.89
CA ILE A 560 -19.51 16.23 -34.97
C ILE A 560 -19.14 14.96 -34.21
N GLU A 561 -18.47 14.04 -34.89
CA GLU A 561 -17.98 12.81 -34.25
C GLU A 561 -16.81 13.13 -33.32
N ALA A 562 -16.66 12.37 -32.24
CA ALA A 562 -15.70 12.67 -31.17
C ALA A 562 -14.24 12.83 -31.65
N ARG A 563 -13.81 12.00 -32.61
CA ARG A 563 -12.45 12.11 -33.19
C ARG A 563 -12.30 13.33 -34.10
N GLU A 564 -13.35 13.69 -34.83
CA GLU A 564 -13.32 14.88 -35.68
C GLU A 564 -13.34 16.16 -34.84
N PHE A 565 -14.05 16.15 -33.72
CA PHE A 565 -14.08 17.26 -32.77
C PHE A 565 -12.68 17.75 -32.38
N LEU A 566 -11.75 16.83 -32.07
CA LEU A 566 -10.36 17.19 -31.74
C LEU A 566 -9.65 17.91 -32.90
N LYS A 567 -9.95 17.55 -34.16
CA LYS A 567 -9.40 18.21 -35.37
C LYS A 567 -9.93 19.62 -35.61
N TYR A 568 -11.07 19.96 -35.03
CA TYR A 568 -11.57 21.34 -35.06
C TYR A 568 -11.06 22.15 -33.87
N LEU A 569 -10.96 21.50 -32.70
CA LEU A 569 -10.39 22.10 -31.51
C LEU A 569 -8.90 22.46 -31.70
N GLU A 570 -8.12 21.63 -32.39
CA GLU A 570 -6.71 21.89 -32.72
C GLU A 570 -6.53 23.13 -33.64
N LYS A 571 -7.60 23.56 -34.33
CA LYS A 571 -7.61 24.70 -35.24
C LYS A 571 -8.10 25.99 -34.58
N THR A 572 -8.33 25.95 -33.29
CA THR A 572 -8.90 27.05 -32.52
C THR A 572 -7.84 27.66 -31.58
N LYS A 573 -7.87 28.98 -31.37
CA LYS A 573 -7.01 29.68 -30.39
C LYS A 573 -7.57 29.63 -28.96
N ILE A 574 -8.88 29.87 -28.81
CA ILE A 574 -9.57 29.94 -27.51
C ILE A 574 -10.86 29.13 -27.52
N VAL A 575 -11.16 28.42 -26.43
CA VAL A 575 -12.50 27.90 -26.13
C VAL A 575 -13.21 28.82 -25.15
N LEU A 576 -14.41 29.27 -25.49
CA LEU A 576 -15.29 30.03 -24.58
C LEU A 576 -16.34 29.09 -23.97
N ILE A 577 -16.43 29.08 -22.64
CA ILE A 577 -17.32 28.20 -21.87
C ILE A 577 -18.24 29.03 -20.97
N PRO A 578 -19.47 29.37 -21.43
CA PRO A 578 -20.42 30.14 -20.63
C PRO A 578 -21.25 29.34 -19.63
N ALA A 579 -21.08 28.02 -19.61
CA ALA A 579 -21.81 27.10 -18.74
C ALA A 579 -21.67 27.47 -17.26
N VAL A 580 -22.73 27.25 -16.49
CA VAL A 580 -22.76 27.49 -15.02
C VAL A 580 -22.86 26.17 -14.26
N TYR A 581 -23.62 25.20 -14.80
CA TYR A 581 -23.93 23.95 -14.13
C TYR A 581 -23.14 22.75 -14.67
N ASP A 582 -22.03 22.97 -15.37
CA ASP A 582 -21.18 21.89 -15.85
C ASP A 582 -20.17 21.48 -14.77
N ALA A 583 -20.35 20.28 -14.21
CA ALA A 583 -19.51 19.72 -13.14
C ALA A 583 -18.07 19.49 -13.57
N SER A 584 -17.87 19.18 -14.85
CA SER A 584 -16.61 18.58 -15.31
C SER A 584 -16.45 18.78 -16.82
N PRO A 585 -16.34 20.04 -17.28
CA PRO A 585 -16.27 20.35 -18.71
C PRO A 585 -15.01 19.75 -19.36
N ARG A 586 -15.14 18.55 -19.94
CA ARG A 586 -14.04 17.79 -20.59
C ARG A 586 -13.36 18.58 -21.71
N ILE A 587 -14.07 19.51 -22.35
CA ILE A 587 -13.49 20.37 -23.38
C ILE A 587 -12.30 21.19 -22.87
N ILE A 588 -12.24 21.51 -21.57
CA ILE A 588 -11.10 22.26 -20.99
C ILE A 588 -9.82 21.45 -21.13
N THR A 589 -9.83 20.20 -20.65
CA THR A 589 -8.63 19.35 -20.67
C THR A 589 -8.27 18.91 -22.08
N GLN A 590 -9.25 18.73 -22.96
CA GLN A 590 -9.04 18.53 -24.39
C GLN A 590 -8.39 19.76 -25.06
N ALA A 591 -8.83 20.97 -24.70
CA ALA A 591 -8.26 22.22 -25.22
C ALA A 591 -6.80 22.37 -24.77
N PHE A 592 -6.53 22.14 -23.49
CA PHE A 592 -5.18 22.24 -22.95
C PHE A 592 -4.20 21.27 -23.59
N TYR A 593 -4.59 20.01 -23.80
CA TYR A 593 -3.76 19.03 -24.51
C TYR A 593 -3.39 19.47 -25.93
N LEU A 594 -4.28 20.20 -26.60
CA LEU A 594 -4.08 20.79 -27.91
C LEU A 594 -3.47 22.20 -27.86
N ASN A 595 -2.95 22.61 -26.71
CA ASN A 595 -2.38 23.94 -26.46
C ASN A 595 -3.32 25.10 -26.82
N THR A 596 -4.62 24.89 -26.62
CA THR A 596 -5.69 25.87 -26.80
C THR A 596 -6.07 26.42 -25.43
N THR A 597 -6.24 27.74 -25.34
CA THR A 597 -6.56 28.38 -24.05
C THR A 597 -8.06 28.46 -23.82
N VAL A 598 -8.47 28.68 -22.57
CA VAL A 598 -9.89 28.66 -22.18
C VAL A 598 -10.31 29.98 -21.56
N ILE A 599 -11.48 30.48 -21.93
CA ILE A 599 -12.20 31.53 -21.21
C ILE A 599 -13.42 30.90 -20.56
N LEU A 600 -13.48 31.00 -19.23
CA LEU A 600 -14.44 30.29 -18.41
C LEU A 600 -15.36 31.25 -17.66
N ASN A 601 -16.64 30.93 -17.60
CA ASN A 601 -17.57 31.70 -16.78
C ASN A 601 -17.17 31.56 -15.30
N ARG A 602 -16.97 32.69 -14.60
CA ARG A 602 -16.60 32.71 -13.18
C ARG A 602 -17.59 31.95 -12.29
N GLN A 603 -18.86 31.90 -12.68
CA GLN A 603 -19.92 31.27 -11.90
C GLN A 603 -20.05 29.76 -12.15
N ILE A 604 -19.17 29.14 -12.94
CA ILE A 604 -19.25 27.70 -13.20
C ILE A 604 -18.99 26.87 -11.95
N ILE A 605 -19.74 25.78 -11.77
CA ILE A 605 -19.54 24.88 -10.64
C ILE A 605 -18.20 24.13 -10.71
N GLY A 606 -17.77 23.69 -11.90
CA GLY A 606 -16.60 22.85 -12.07
C GLY A 606 -15.67 23.33 -13.18
N GLY A 607 -14.37 23.06 -13.01
CA GLY A 607 -13.33 23.44 -13.98
C GLY A 607 -12.71 24.82 -13.74
N TRP A 608 -13.16 25.56 -12.72
CA TRP A 608 -12.56 26.82 -12.31
C TRP A 608 -11.09 26.64 -11.89
N HIS A 609 -10.75 25.51 -11.25
CA HIS A 609 -9.41 25.19 -10.75
C HIS A 609 -8.36 24.97 -11.85
N TYR A 610 -8.80 24.90 -13.11
CA TYR A 610 -7.93 24.81 -14.27
C TYR A 610 -7.39 26.16 -14.73
N ILE A 611 -8.03 27.26 -14.35
CA ILE A 611 -7.75 28.59 -14.90
C ILE A 611 -6.66 29.28 -14.08
N ASN A 612 -5.57 29.63 -14.75
CA ASN A 612 -4.43 30.36 -14.21
C ASN A 612 -3.69 31.09 -15.34
N ASP A 613 -2.58 31.75 -15.01
CA ASP A 613 -1.80 32.55 -15.96
C ASP A 613 -1.28 31.75 -17.17
N GLN A 614 -1.16 30.43 -17.10
CA GLN A 614 -0.69 29.62 -18.22
C GLN A 614 -1.83 29.08 -19.10
N THR A 615 -3.07 29.07 -18.61
CA THR A 615 -4.14 28.26 -19.21
C THR A 615 -5.32 29.06 -19.75
N GLY A 616 -5.66 30.20 -19.13
CA GLY A 616 -6.93 30.85 -19.43
C GLY A 616 -7.24 32.08 -18.59
N SER A 617 -8.48 32.57 -18.75
CA SER A 617 -9.03 33.68 -17.97
C SER A 617 -10.49 33.45 -17.62
N PHE A 618 -10.98 34.12 -16.58
CA PHE A 618 -12.40 34.15 -16.26
C PHE A 618 -13.11 35.34 -16.94
N PHE A 619 -14.42 35.19 -17.15
CA PHE A 619 -15.32 36.30 -17.47
C PHE A 619 -16.58 36.22 -16.61
N ASP A 620 -17.21 37.36 -16.36
CA ASP A 620 -18.38 37.45 -15.47
C ASP A 620 -19.70 37.44 -16.24
N ASN A 621 -19.78 38.12 -17.38
CA ASN A 621 -21.02 38.23 -18.16
C ASN A 621 -20.78 38.64 -19.62
N LYS A 622 -21.84 39.01 -20.34
CA LYS A 622 -21.74 39.40 -21.75
C LYS A 622 -20.99 40.72 -21.99
N ASN A 623 -20.87 41.59 -20.98
CA ASN A 623 -20.35 42.95 -21.17
C ASN A 623 -18.81 42.98 -21.20
N ASP A 624 -18.16 42.10 -20.44
CA ASP A 624 -16.70 41.99 -20.29
C ASP A 624 -16.07 40.90 -21.19
N VAL A 625 -16.88 39.94 -21.69
CA VAL A 625 -16.39 38.81 -22.49
C VAL A 625 -15.48 39.21 -23.66
N VAL A 626 -15.76 40.33 -24.33
CA VAL A 626 -14.97 40.79 -25.48
C VAL A 626 -13.58 41.29 -25.06
N ASP A 627 -13.48 41.98 -23.93
CA ASP A 627 -12.21 42.52 -23.45
C ASP A 627 -11.30 41.37 -22.99
N VAL A 628 -11.87 40.39 -22.28
CA VAL A 628 -11.18 39.15 -21.89
C VAL A 628 -10.72 38.37 -23.13
N ILE A 629 -11.56 38.24 -24.17
CA ILE A 629 -11.17 37.59 -25.43
C ILE A 629 -10.00 38.31 -26.10
N ASN A 630 -10.05 39.64 -26.21
CA ASN A 630 -9.00 40.41 -26.86
C ASN A 630 -7.65 40.23 -26.15
N GLU A 631 -7.64 40.30 -24.82
CA GLU A 631 -6.46 40.05 -24.01
C GLU A 631 -5.94 38.63 -24.18
N GLN A 632 -6.82 37.63 -24.08
CA GLN A 632 -6.45 36.23 -24.20
C GLN A 632 -5.88 35.89 -25.59
N ILE A 633 -6.45 36.46 -26.68
CA ILE A 633 -5.92 36.29 -28.04
C ILE A 633 -4.53 36.93 -28.17
N LYS A 634 -4.34 38.12 -27.59
CA LYS A 634 -3.04 38.80 -27.57
C LYS A 634 -1.98 37.92 -26.89
N ARG A 635 -2.25 37.44 -25.68
CA ARG A 635 -1.37 36.56 -24.91
C ARG A 635 -1.06 35.26 -25.68
N PHE A 636 -2.08 34.69 -26.35
CA PHE A 636 -1.93 33.48 -27.15
C PHE A 636 -0.98 33.70 -28.33
N ASN A 637 -1.18 34.79 -29.09
CA ASN A 637 -0.33 35.13 -30.23
C ASN A 637 1.11 35.46 -29.81
N ASN A 638 1.29 36.06 -28.63
CA ASN A 638 2.58 36.35 -28.03
C ASN A 638 3.28 35.13 -27.41
N LYS A 639 2.63 33.96 -27.37
CA LYS A 639 3.12 32.73 -26.74
C LYS A 639 3.44 32.88 -25.25
N GLU A 640 2.66 33.71 -24.55
CA GLU A 640 2.80 33.95 -23.11
C GLU A 640 2.13 32.86 -22.25
N MET A 641 1.60 31.81 -22.89
CA MET A 641 0.80 30.77 -22.26
C MET A 641 1.23 29.39 -22.74
N ASN A 642 1.12 28.41 -21.86
CA ASN A 642 1.47 27.02 -22.16
C ASN A 642 0.50 26.02 -21.50
N PRO A 643 -0.79 26.00 -21.93
CA PRO A 643 -1.77 25.13 -21.32
C PRO A 643 -1.41 23.63 -21.38
N LYS A 644 -0.70 23.21 -22.44
CA LYS A 644 -0.36 21.80 -22.64
C LYS A 644 0.62 21.30 -21.59
N ASP A 645 1.72 22.01 -21.39
CA ASP A 645 2.75 21.58 -20.43
C ASP A 645 2.21 21.67 -19.00
N TRP A 646 1.47 22.74 -18.68
CA TRP A 646 0.76 22.84 -17.40
C TRP A 646 -0.16 21.64 -17.15
N TYR A 647 -0.98 21.27 -18.15
CA TYR A 647 -1.94 20.18 -17.99
C TYR A 647 -1.28 18.81 -17.87
N LYS A 648 -0.14 18.61 -18.55
CA LYS A 648 0.65 17.39 -18.41
C LYS A 648 1.10 17.19 -16.96
N ASP A 649 1.70 18.21 -16.36
CA ASP A 649 2.18 18.15 -14.97
C ASP A 649 1.02 17.99 -13.98
N PHE A 650 -0.05 18.75 -14.20
CA PHE A 650 -1.28 18.65 -13.42
C PHE A 650 -1.88 17.23 -13.43
N ALA A 651 -1.95 16.57 -14.60
CA ALA A 651 -2.57 15.25 -14.72
C ALA A 651 -1.80 14.16 -13.97
N TYR A 652 -0.46 14.22 -13.94
CA TYR A 652 0.35 13.23 -13.22
C TYR A 652 0.15 13.29 -11.71
N ASP A 653 0.06 14.49 -11.13
CA ASP A 653 -0.24 14.70 -9.71
C ASP A 653 -1.59 14.07 -9.32
N LYS A 654 -2.61 14.21 -10.17
CA LYS A 654 -3.97 13.70 -9.87
C LYS A 654 -4.04 12.19 -9.70
N TYR A 655 -3.28 11.41 -10.48
CA TYR A 655 -3.29 9.96 -10.32
C TYR A 655 -2.78 9.52 -8.94
N ALA A 656 -1.74 10.18 -8.42
CA ALA A 656 -1.20 9.93 -7.08
C ALA A 656 -2.23 10.31 -5.98
N LYS A 657 -2.94 11.42 -6.16
CA LYS A 657 -4.01 11.84 -5.24
C LYS A 657 -5.17 10.84 -5.16
N ILE A 658 -5.59 10.25 -6.29
CA ILE A 658 -6.60 9.17 -6.28
C ILE A 658 -6.09 8.00 -5.44
N GLN A 659 -4.83 7.60 -5.64
CA GLN A 659 -4.24 6.49 -4.89
C GLN A 659 -4.22 6.76 -3.39
N SER A 660 -3.72 7.93 -2.97
CA SER A 660 -3.64 8.34 -1.58
C SER A 660 -5.04 8.40 -0.94
N PHE A 661 -5.98 9.13 -1.56
CA PHE A 661 -7.33 9.28 -1.01
C PHE A 661 -8.07 7.95 -0.90
N VAL A 662 -8.02 7.11 -1.93
CA VAL A 662 -8.65 5.78 -1.89
C VAL A 662 -8.00 4.91 -0.83
N GLY A 663 -6.67 4.92 -0.70
CA GLY A 663 -5.96 4.17 0.36
C GLY A 663 -6.38 4.60 1.75
N ILE A 664 -6.40 5.91 2.02
CA ILE A 664 -6.83 6.47 3.31
C ILE A 664 -8.27 6.04 3.63
N LEU A 665 -9.20 6.17 2.68
CA LEU A 665 -10.59 5.77 2.90
C LEU A 665 -10.74 4.28 3.12
N ARG A 666 -10.00 3.45 2.36
CA ARG A 666 -10.04 1.99 2.51
C ARG A 666 -9.51 1.56 3.87
N GLU A 667 -8.44 2.16 4.35
CA GLU A 667 -7.92 1.91 5.69
C GLU A 667 -8.92 2.34 6.77
N GLN A 668 -9.42 3.59 6.70
CA GLN A 668 -10.35 4.17 7.68
C GLN A 668 -11.68 3.43 7.76
N ASN A 669 -12.15 2.85 6.65
CA ASN A 669 -13.40 2.11 6.57
C ASN A 669 -13.19 0.58 6.60
N PHE A 670 -11.98 0.13 6.95
CA PHE A 670 -11.64 -1.29 7.09
C PHE A 670 -11.94 -2.12 5.83
N TYR A 671 -11.65 -1.59 4.65
CA TYR A 671 -11.66 -2.37 3.41
C TYR A 671 -10.35 -3.15 3.22
N ASP A 672 -9.19 -2.58 3.62
CA ASP A 672 -7.88 -3.21 3.39
C ASP A 672 -7.50 -4.30 4.39
N ASN A 673 -8.04 -4.26 5.61
CA ASN A 673 -7.82 -5.34 6.61
C ASN A 673 -8.54 -6.65 6.22
N TYR A 674 -9.13 -6.69 5.02
CA TYR A 674 -10.35 -7.43 4.74
C TYR A 674 -10.57 -7.76 3.26
N ASP A 675 -9.81 -7.20 2.29
CA ASP A 675 -9.96 -7.47 0.85
C ASP A 675 -8.83 -8.30 0.19
N ASP A 676 -7.73 -8.63 0.88
CA ASP A 676 -6.80 -9.68 0.42
C ASP A 676 -7.46 -11.09 0.44
N PHE A 677 -8.75 -11.18 0.74
CA PHE A 677 -9.47 -12.40 1.05
C PHE A 677 -10.33 -12.98 -0.08
N ALA A 678 -10.56 -12.25 -1.17
CA ALA A 678 -11.48 -12.66 -2.23
C ALA A 678 -10.85 -12.92 -3.63
N ILE A 679 -9.51 -12.99 -3.72
CA ILE A 679 -8.82 -13.64 -4.85
C ILE A 679 -8.36 -15.03 -4.40
#